data_AF-A0A927SJ73-F1
#
_entry.id   AF-A0A927SJ73-F1
#
_cell.length_a   1.000
_cell.length_b   1.000
_cell.length_c   1.000
_cell.angle_alpha   90.00
_cell.angle_beta   90.00
_cell.angle_gamma   90.00
#
_symmetry.space_group_name_H-M   'P 1'
#
loop_
_entity.id
_entity.type
_entity.pdbx_description
1 polymer ?
#
loop_
_entity_poly.entity_id
_entity_poly.type
_entity_poly.pdbx_seq_one_letter_code
_entity_poly.pdbx_strand_id
1 'polypeptide(L)'
;MKRIVSLLMALAMMATLFVSTAVAEEPVVLRMATGYNNAKTGLFFDASIAGEGVTLADGITYHTGDLKPTWVEVQKQLNVVFEDKYQGNSASNEFDFWKERLNEVDMLSGTAAKLTEYGEAGSIVNIGAYLDQMPNFKAYLEANPIVRLSITGNTSTGAIYFSPYFDGVNDIERMPLMRVDWVQKLLDGEGAFVAEKSNALAAAVYTPYMPTAGKVEIDVVNLEGTAVEKIAKDYDAAGNIVANMNAAGALDGVAAVNMLREYIDKAYNGYYGTERSNLFVGQNAAWDADELVALLRCVVANPQTLNGTDSVQGLFSREDDNNQRRVDMFRFAGVLFGVRGMESRQDYLWIDETGALRDARQDVAAYAALEKMNQMAQEGLISKAFMDSSTESTKTYLENDLGFMHYDYNQTQTVYNETALQDGEKYMAVMVPVAQWFDGTEGGVFMRFTESWRSVKTDGWGISVAGVEGNPAKLNACLALIDFAFSEQGQILMSYGPDAFIKKNEDGSYVTFNFNGKEMPVIADATYAELWDKASGNYTNYARQWLGSTLSFAKSQAFEYQCTHAVGKEGAGKLSVAIALGTIKHPELAITENPWYTSVPTVLPNTKQENDMIAGYSELTTKYNSAKGKQNLFVDQIVAGYAVEGMGSADESAAYVAKEMSGKQYLMLKQRAWDRLQEYYLNLSK
;
A
#
# COMPACT_ATOMS: atom_id res chain seq x y z
N MET A 1 59.28 -23.12 9.59
CA MET A 1 59.40 -22.64 11.00
C MET A 1 58.65 -21.35 11.32
N LYS A 2 58.37 -20.44 10.36
CA LYS A 2 57.59 -19.20 10.64
C LYS A 2 56.05 -19.32 10.57
N ARG A 3 55.49 -20.47 10.18
CA ARG A 3 54.03 -20.69 10.10
C ARG A 3 53.41 -21.44 11.28
N ILE A 4 54.22 -22.00 12.18
CA ILE A 4 53.74 -22.74 13.36
C ILE A 4 53.67 -21.84 14.62
N VAL A 5 54.49 -20.78 14.68
CA VAL A 5 54.53 -19.84 15.82
C VAL A 5 53.35 -18.86 15.80
N SER A 6 52.82 -18.51 14.61
CA SER A 6 51.65 -17.62 14.49
C SER A 6 50.33 -18.30 14.86
N LEU A 7 50.24 -19.64 14.75
CA LEU A 7 49.04 -20.40 15.14
C LEU A 7 48.96 -20.57 16.67
N LEU A 8 50.11 -20.71 17.34
CA LEU A 8 50.20 -20.86 18.79
C LEU A 8 49.98 -19.55 19.55
N MET A 9 50.28 -18.38 18.95
CA MET A 9 49.91 -17.08 19.54
C MET A 9 48.42 -16.74 19.35
N ALA A 10 47.78 -17.22 18.28
CA ALA A 10 46.33 -17.06 18.09
C ALA A 10 45.51 -17.95 19.05
N LEU A 11 46.01 -19.15 19.38
CA LEU A 11 45.40 -20.04 20.39
C LEU A 11 45.65 -19.57 21.84
N ALA A 12 46.77 -18.89 22.12
CA ALA A 12 47.07 -18.36 23.45
C ALA A 12 46.33 -17.05 23.79
N MET A 13 45.87 -16.27 22.81
CA MET A 13 44.99 -15.10 23.05
C MET A 13 43.50 -15.46 23.21
N MET A 14 43.09 -16.71 22.93
CA MET A 14 41.73 -17.20 23.22
C MET A 14 41.56 -17.81 24.62
N ALA A 15 42.64 -17.99 25.39
CA ALA A 15 42.61 -18.76 26.64
C ALA A 15 42.78 -17.93 27.94
N THR A 16 42.72 -16.59 27.86
CA THR A 16 42.57 -15.71 29.04
C THR A 16 41.29 -14.91 28.93
N LEU A 17 40.19 -15.59 28.60
CA LEU A 17 38.85 -15.16 29.00
C LEU A 17 38.64 -15.68 30.42
N PHE A 18 38.32 -14.75 31.30
CA PHE A 18 37.83 -14.94 32.65
C PHE A 18 37.16 -16.30 32.84
N VAL A 19 37.72 -17.14 33.72
CA VAL A 19 36.89 -18.06 34.51
C VAL A 19 36.17 -17.18 35.53
N SER A 20 35.20 -16.38 35.06
CA SER A 20 34.05 -16.08 35.91
C SER A 20 33.18 -17.33 35.80
N THR A 21 32.78 -17.86 36.95
CA THR A 21 31.64 -18.77 37.00
C THR A 21 30.49 -18.09 36.26
N ALA A 22 30.13 -18.58 35.08
CA ALA A 22 28.95 -18.13 34.35
C ALA A 22 27.73 -18.55 35.18
N VAL A 23 27.38 -17.70 36.15
CA VAL A 23 26.00 -17.59 36.60
C VAL A 23 25.28 -17.10 35.35
N ALA A 24 24.40 -17.92 34.78
CA ALA A 24 23.55 -17.47 33.69
C ALA A 24 22.85 -16.19 34.18
N GLU A 25 23.15 -15.04 33.57
CA GLU A 25 22.45 -13.80 33.89
C GLU A 25 20.97 -14.05 33.63
N GLU A 26 20.13 -13.73 34.63
CA GLU A 26 18.69 -13.84 34.47
C GLU A 26 18.26 -13.03 33.25
N PRO A 27 17.39 -13.60 32.39
CA PRO A 27 16.98 -12.93 31.17
C PRO A 27 16.31 -11.59 31.49
N VAL A 28 16.61 -10.58 30.68
CA VAL A 28 16.06 -9.23 30.85
C VAL A 28 14.57 -9.26 30.51
N VAL A 29 13.73 -8.75 31.41
CA VAL A 29 12.29 -8.59 31.17
C VAL A 29 12.02 -7.28 30.43
N LEU A 30 11.33 -7.38 29.28
CA LEU A 30 10.87 -6.25 28.47
C LEU A 30 9.34 -6.16 28.48
N ARG A 31 8.82 -5.03 28.95
CA ARG A 31 7.38 -4.73 29.04
C ARG A 31 6.91 -4.10 27.72
N MET A 32 6.12 -4.85 26.96
CA MET A 32 5.83 -4.58 25.55
C MET A 32 4.40 -4.07 25.36
N ALA A 33 4.25 -2.76 25.13
CA ALA A 33 2.98 -2.13 24.72
C ALA A 33 2.89 -2.02 23.20
N THR A 34 3.10 -3.15 22.53
CA THR A 34 3.37 -3.18 21.09
C THR A 34 2.43 -4.12 20.34
N GLY A 35 1.93 -3.66 19.19
CA GLY A 35 1.03 -4.41 18.32
C GLY A 35 0.70 -3.60 17.07
N TYR A 36 -0.42 -3.91 16.40
CA TYR A 36 -0.81 -3.20 15.18
C TYR A 36 -2.09 -2.36 15.35
N ASN A 37 -3.24 -3.00 15.63
CA ASN A 37 -4.50 -2.25 15.72
C ASN A 37 -5.65 -2.92 16.49
N ASN A 38 -5.47 -4.14 16.98
CA ASN A 38 -6.46 -4.88 17.75
C ASN A 38 -5.77 -5.92 18.65
N ALA A 39 -6.45 -6.37 19.71
CA ALA A 39 -5.89 -7.32 20.68
C ALA A 39 -5.37 -8.63 20.04
N LYS A 40 -6.00 -9.10 18.95
CA LYS A 40 -5.56 -10.30 18.21
C LYS A 40 -4.23 -10.11 17.50
N THR A 41 -3.77 -8.87 17.33
CA THR A 41 -2.54 -8.49 16.62
C THR A 41 -1.42 -8.02 17.56
N GLY A 42 -1.42 -8.50 18.80
CA GLY A 42 -0.30 -8.36 19.74
C GLY A 42 0.71 -9.51 19.63
N LEU A 43 1.75 -9.46 20.48
CA LEU A 43 2.80 -10.49 20.59
C LEU A 43 2.26 -11.79 21.20
N PHE A 44 1.21 -11.68 22.02
CA PHE A 44 0.59 -12.77 22.76
C PHE A 44 -0.76 -13.16 22.13
N PHE A 45 -1.22 -14.36 22.43
CA PHE A 45 -2.52 -14.86 21.98
C PHE A 45 -3.68 -14.23 22.75
N ASP A 46 -4.57 -13.61 21.98
CA ASP A 46 -5.86 -13.14 22.47
C ASP A 46 -6.84 -14.31 22.68
N ALA A 47 -7.75 -14.15 23.65
CA ALA A 47 -8.74 -15.17 23.99
C ALA A 47 -9.64 -15.56 22.82
N SER A 48 -9.93 -14.64 21.89
CA SER A 48 -10.74 -14.94 20.71
C SER A 48 -10.02 -15.72 19.61
N ILE A 49 -8.69 -15.88 19.72
CA ILE A 49 -7.88 -16.68 18.79
C ILE A 49 -7.54 -18.04 19.39
N ALA A 50 -6.98 -18.06 20.61
CA ALA A 50 -6.51 -19.30 21.22
C ALA A 50 -7.58 -20.00 22.08
N GLY A 51 -8.49 -19.26 22.72
CA GLY A 51 -9.50 -19.83 23.61
C GLY A 51 -8.89 -20.75 24.68
N GLU A 52 -9.41 -21.98 24.77
CA GLU A 52 -8.88 -23.05 25.64
C GLU A 52 -7.64 -23.76 25.06
N GLY A 53 -7.27 -23.50 23.80
CA GLY A 53 -6.12 -24.10 23.13
C GLY A 53 -6.26 -24.06 21.60
N VAL A 54 -5.22 -23.62 20.89
CA VAL A 54 -5.09 -23.70 19.44
C VAL A 54 -3.79 -24.40 19.07
N THR A 55 -3.88 -25.51 18.33
CA THR A 55 -2.71 -26.18 17.77
C THR A 55 -2.33 -25.52 16.45
N LEU A 56 -1.05 -25.17 16.29
CA LEU A 56 -0.50 -24.62 15.06
C LEU A 56 0.28 -25.65 14.23
N ALA A 57 0.72 -25.26 13.03
CA ALA A 57 1.43 -26.12 12.09
C ALA A 57 2.77 -26.68 12.64
N ASP A 58 3.32 -26.09 13.70
CA ASP A 58 4.48 -26.60 14.43
C ASP A 58 4.15 -27.74 15.41
N GLY A 59 2.88 -28.10 15.54
CA GLY A 59 2.37 -29.15 16.44
C GLY A 59 2.23 -28.71 17.90
N ILE A 60 2.50 -27.44 18.22
CA ILE A 60 2.39 -26.90 19.57
C ILE A 60 0.97 -26.37 19.79
N THR A 61 0.41 -26.63 20.98
CA THR A 61 -0.88 -26.06 21.40
C THR A 61 -0.65 -24.85 22.27
N TYR A 62 -1.10 -23.70 21.79
CA TYR A 62 -1.01 -22.40 22.45
C TYR A 62 -2.34 -22.03 23.10
N HIS A 63 -2.28 -21.35 24.25
CA HIS A 63 -3.43 -20.93 25.03
C HIS A 63 -3.50 -19.41 25.10
N THR A 64 -4.62 -18.90 25.60
CA THR A 64 -4.78 -17.46 25.87
C THR A 64 -3.65 -16.94 26.76
N GLY A 65 -3.00 -15.85 26.35
CA GLY A 65 -1.86 -15.26 27.06
C GLY A 65 -0.51 -15.91 26.79
N ASP A 66 -0.45 -17.00 26.00
CA ASP A 66 0.82 -17.52 25.52
C ASP A 66 1.42 -16.59 24.47
N LEU A 67 2.74 -16.55 24.44
CA LEU A 67 3.47 -15.81 23.41
C LEU A 67 3.36 -16.52 22.06
N LYS A 68 3.18 -15.76 20.98
CA LYS A 68 3.07 -16.33 19.62
C LYS A 68 4.41 -16.92 19.13
N PRO A 69 4.38 -17.91 18.22
CA PRO A 69 5.58 -18.67 17.83
C PRO A 69 6.78 -17.81 17.43
N THR A 70 6.54 -16.76 16.64
CA THR A 70 7.61 -15.83 16.20
C THR A 70 8.32 -15.22 17.40
N TRP A 71 7.55 -14.73 18.37
CA TRP A 71 8.09 -14.04 19.54
C TRP A 71 8.71 -15.02 20.56
N VAL A 72 8.20 -16.26 20.64
CA VAL A 72 8.87 -17.33 21.40
C VAL A 72 10.29 -17.55 20.89
N GLU A 73 10.49 -17.55 19.58
CA GLU A 73 11.82 -17.70 19.00
C GLU A 73 12.67 -16.44 19.20
N VAL A 74 12.11 -15.25 19.03
CA VAL A 74 12.81 -13.99 19.33
C VAL A 74 13.32 -13.94 20.79
N GLN A 75 12.51 -14.38 21.76
CA GLN A 75 12.95 -14.46 23.17
C GLN A 75 14.20 -15.31 23.34
N LYS A 76 14.28 -16.46 22.65
CA LYS A 76 15.45 -17.35 22.72
C LYS A 76 16.66 -16.72 22.08
N GLN A 77 16.50 -16.13 20.89
CA GLN A 77 17.61 -15.52 20.13
C GLN A 77 18.24 -14.36 20.90
N LEU A 78 17.44 -13.58 21.63
CA LEU A 78 17.90 -12.41 22.36
C LEU A 78 18.14 -12.64 23.85
N ASN A 79 17.81 -13.83 24.37
CA ASN A 79 17.82 -14.14 25.81
C ASN A 79 17.03 -13.11 26.65
N VAL A 80 15.79 -12.84 26.26
CA VAL A 80 14.86 -11.90 26.92
C VAL A 80 13.55 -12.58 27.28
N VAL A 81 12.79 -11.95 28.18
CA VAL A 81 11.40 -12.32 28.50
C VAL A 81 10.50 -11.14 28.15
N PHE A 82 9.47 -11.36 27.34
CA PHE A 82 8.46 -10.36 27.05
C PHE A 82 7.33 -10.43 28.08
N GLU A 83 6.87 -9.26 28.52
CA GLU A 83 5.68 -9.09 29.35
C GLU A 83 4.65 -8.28 28.57
N ASP A 84 3.42 -8.80 28.46
CA ASP A 84 2.37 -8.15 27.69
C ASP A 84 1.85 -6.89 28.39
N LYS A 85 1.91 -5.76 27.67
CA LYS A 85 1.26 -4.51 28.05
C LYS A 85 0.39 -3.97 26.92
N TYR A 86 0.26 -4.67 25.80
CA TYR A 86 -0.50 -4.14 24.68
C TYR A 86 -2.00 -4.11 24.99
N GLN A 87 -2.65 -2.97 24.75
CA GLN A 87 -4.07 -2.81 25.05
C GLN A 87 -4.98 -3.14 23.86
N GLY A 88 -4.40 -3.54 22.72
CA GLY A 88 -5.18 -3.84 21.52
C GLY A 88 -5.66 -2.60 20.77
N ASN A 89 -5.00 -1.45 20.91
CA ASN A 89 -5.39 -0.23 20.19
C ASN A 89 -4.60 0.00 18.90
N SER A 90 -5.07 0.93 18.07
CA SER A 90 -4.27 1.51 16.98
C SER A 90 -3.04 2.23 17.54
N ALA A 91 -1.97 2.37 16.75
CA ALA A 91 -0.72 2.99 17.18
C ALA A 91 -0.91 4.35 17.89
N SER A 92 -1.77 5.23 17.34
CA SER A 92 -2.08 6.53 17.94
C SER A 92 -2.74 6.42 19.32
N ASN A 93 -3.73 5.53 19.45
CA ASN A 93 -4.50 5.34 20.67
C ASN A 93 -3.71 4.57 21.73
N GLU A 94 -2.85 3.63 21.31
CA GLU A 94 -1.94 2.89 22.19
C GLU A 94 -0.96 3.86 22.84
N PHE A 95 -0.37 4.77 22.05
CA PHE A 95 0.48 5.82 22.59
C PHE A 95 -0.26 6.73 23.58
N ASP A 96 -1.49 7.17 23.24
CA ASP A 96 -2.29 8.03 24.13
C ASP A 96 -2.62 7.36 25.46
N PHE A 97 -2.78 6.05 25.48
CA PHE A 97 -2.97 5.29 26.71
C PHE A 97 -1.70 5.30 27.57
N TRP A 98 -0.52 5.10 26.96
CA TRP A 98 0.74 4.89 27.69
C TRP A 98 1.54 6.15 28.02
N LYS A 99 1.30 7.29 27.36
CA LYS A 99 2.13 8.50 27.49
C LYS A 99 2.28 9.07 28.91
N GLU A 100 1.29 8.86 29.77
CA GLU A 100 1.33 9.29 31.20
C GLU A 100 1.86 8.20 32.14
N ARG A 101 2.18 7.01 31.61
CA ARG A 101 2.59 5.80 32.34
C ARG A 101 3.84 5.16 31.72
N LEU A 102 4.71 5.97 31.14
CA LEU A 102 5.88 5.49 30.42
C LEU A 102 6.87 4.70 31.30
N ASN A 103 6.83 4.86 32.63
CA ASN A 103 7.59 4.04 33.57
C ASN A 103 7.10 2.58 33.67
N GLU A 104 5.89 2.27 33.20
CA GLU A 104 5.27 0.93 33.24
C GLU A 104 5.57 0.08 32.00
N VAL A 105 6.14 0.68 30.95
CA VAL A 105 6.44 0.04 29.66
C VAL A 105 7.87 0.33 29.23
N ASP A 106 8.49 -0.60 28.50
CA ASP A 106 9.85 -0.45 27.97
C ASP A 106 9.81 -0.07 26.48
N MET A 107 8.95 -0.72 25.70
CA MET A 107 8.67 -0.36 24.31
C MET A 107 7.17 -0.17 24.08
N LEU A 108 6.82 0.76 23.20
CA LEU A 108 5.42 1.07 22.87
C LEU A 108 5.20 1.39 21.39
N SER A 109 4.03 1.03 20.90
CA SER A 109 3.55 1.46 19.57
C SER A 109 3.10 2.93 19.59
N GLY A 110 3.41 3.63 18.51
CA GLY A 110 2.99 5.02 18.32
C GLY A 110 3.06 5.43 16.85
N THR A 111 2.39 6.54 16.51
CA THR A 111 2.61 7.15 15.21
C THR A 111 3.98 7.84 15.22
N ALA A 112 4.62 7.90 14.05
CA ALA A 112 5.92 8.56 13.87
C ALA A 112 5.90 10.02 14.34
N ALA A 113 4.77 10.72 14.15
CA ALA A 113 4.56 12.08 14.65
C ALA A 113 4.61 12.15 16.19
N LYS A 114 3.83 11.31 16.89
CA LYS A 114 3.79 11.31 18.36
C LYS A 114 5.10 10.85 18.98
N LEU A 115 5.71 9.78 18.43
CA LEU A 115 6.99 9.28 18.92
C LEU A 115 8.10 10.32 18.76
N THR A 116 8.10 11.06 17.65
CA THR A 116 9.04 12.17 17.42
C THR A 116 8.79 13.34 18.38
N GLU A 117 7.53 13.78 18.54
CA GLU A 117 7.18 14.87 19.45
C GLU A 117 7.61 14.58 20.89
N TYR A 118 7.30 13.39 21.40
CA TYR A 118 7.67 13.00 22.76
C TYR A 118 9.14 12.64 22.90
N GLY A 119 9.81 12.27 21.80
CA GLY A 119 11.25 12.15 21.71
C GLY A 119 11.98 13.47 21.89
N GLU A 120 11.52 14.52 21.20
CA GLU A 120 12.02 15.89 21.36
C GLU A 120 11.76 16.43 22.78
N ALA A 121 10.67 16.01 23.42
CA ALA A 121 10.38 16.30 24.82
C ALA A 121 11.19 15.44 25.82
N GLY A 122 12.02 14.51 25.35
CA GLY A 122 12.90 13.67 26.20
C GLY A 122 12.22 12.46 26.85
N SER A 123 11.01 12.09 26.43
CA SER A 123 10.27 10.94 26.97
C SER A 123 10.52 9.65 26.19
N ILE A 124 10.96 9.76 24.93
CA ILE A 124 11.29 8.63 24.05
C ILE A 124 12.79 8.67 23.72
N VAL A 125 13.46 7.52 23.77
CA VAL A 125 14.90 7.41 23.54
C VAL A 125 15.24 7.80 22.11
N ASN A 126 16.26 8.65 21.94
CA ASN A 126 16.90 8.86 20.64
C ASN A 126 17.76 7.63 20.29
N ILE A 127 17.19 6.67 19.57
CA ILE A 127 17.89 5.46 19.12
C ILE A 127 19.00 5.77 18.09
N GLY A 128 18.94 6.95 17.44
CA GLY A 128 19.98 7.43 16.53
C GLY A 128 21.35 7.61 17.21
N ALA A 129 21.37 7.85 18.53
CA ALA A 129 22.62 7.92 19.31
C ALA A 129 23.28 6.56 19.55
N TYR A 130 22.60 5.45 19.21
CA TYR A 130 23.02 4.08 19.49
C TYR A 130 23.23 3.24 18.23
N LEU A 131 23.34 3.86 17.05
CA LEU A 131 23.48 3.13 15.77
C LEU A 131 24.71 2.20 15.73
N ASP A 132 25.79 2.55 16.43
CA ASP A 132 26.98 1.68 16.52
C ASP A 132 26.73 0.40 17.33
N GLN A 133 25.67 0.37 18.15
CA GLN A 133 25.20 -0.83 18.85
C GLN A 133 24.16 -1.61 18.05
N MET A 134 23.69 -1.05 16.92
CA MET A 134 22.71 -1.66 16.03
C MET A 134 23.27 -1.74 14.60
N PRO A 135 24.32 -2.57 14.36
CA PRO A 135 25.03 -2.60 13.09
C PRO A 135 24.17 -3.03 11.88
N ASN A 136 23.21 -3.93 12.06
CA ASN A 136 22.31 -4.35 10.98
C ASN A 136 21.34 -3.23 10.62
N PHE A 137 20.75 -2.58 11.63
CA PHE A 137 19.86 -1.44 11.40
C PHE A 137 20.61 -0.26 10.78
N LYS A 138 21.82 0.04 11.26
CA LYS A 138 22.70 1.07 10.69
C LYS A 138 23.00 0.81 9.21
N ALA A 139 23.43 -0.41 8.88
CA ALA A 139 23.69 -0.80 7.49
C ALA A 139 22.44 -0.68 6.61
N TYR A 140 21.26 -1.03 7.13
CA TYR A 140 20.00 -0.84 6.42
C TYR A 140 19.70 0.63 6.13
N LEU A 141 19.91 1.54 7.09
CA LEU A 141 19.70 2.97 6.87
C LEU A 141 20.69 3.58 5.88
N GLU A 142 21.95 3.15 5.92
CA GLU A 142 23.00 3.58 4.98
C GLU A 142 22.68 3.14 3.54
N ALA A 143 22.15 1.92 3.38
CA ALA A 143 21.72 1.40 2.09
C ALA A 143 20.39 2.01 1.58
N ASN A 144 19.59 2.63 2.45
CA ASN A 144 18.27 3.16 2.12
C ASN A 144 18.10 4.63 2.57
N PRO A 145 18.69 5.59 1.85
CA PRO A 145 18.68 7.00 2.24
C PRO A 145 17.30 7.63 2.47
N ILE A 146 16.30 7.36 1.63
CA ILE A 146 14.96 7.92 1.84
C ILE A 146 14.32 7.38 3.11
N VAL A 147 14.64 6.15 3.50
CA VAL A 147 14.17 5.55 4.74
C VAL A 147 14.78 6.29 5.91
N ARG A 148 16.10 6.55 5.87
CA ARG A 148 16.77 7.37 6.88
C ARG A 148 16.10 8.73 7.04
N LEU A 149 15.76 9.38 5.93
CA LEU A 149 15.05 10.67 5.96
C LEU A 149 13.64 10.53 6.53
N SER A 150 12.92 9.49 6.14
CA SER A 150 11.54 9.19 6.59
C SER A 150 11.40 8.89 8.07
N ILE A 151 12.50 8.68 8.80
CA ILE A 151 12.49 8.44 10.26
C ILE A 151 13.31 9.46 11.05
N THR A 152 13.92 10.44 10.39
CA THR A 152 14.70 11.48 11.06
C THR A 152 13.75 12.47 11.73
N GLY A 153 13.72 12.45 13.06
CA GLY A 153 12.87 13.32 13.87
C GLY A 153 13.46 14.72 14.09
N ASN A 154 14.78 14.85 14.07
CA ASN A 154 15.49 16.12 14.27
C ASN A 154 16.75 16.19 13.41
N THR A 155 16.79 17.16 12.51
CA THR A 155 17.89 17.34 11.56
C THR A 155 19.13 18.00 12.17
N SER A 156 18.99 18.71 13.29
CA SER A 156 20.12 19.34 13.99
C SER A 156 20.96 18.33 14.77
N THR A 157 20.34 17.26 15.25
CA THR A 157 20.99 16.21 16.05
C THR A 157 21.09 14.88 15.32
N GLY A 158 20.36 14.71 14.21
CA GLY A 158 20.19 13.43 13.53
C GLY A 158 19.38 12.41 14.32
N ALA A 159 18.52 12.88 15.24
CA ALA A 159 17.78 12.00 16.14
C ALA A 159 16.76 11.12 15.41
N ILE A 160 16.62 9.89 15.92
CA ILE A 160 15.60 8.92 15.51
C ILE A 160 14.90 8.46 16.78
N TYR A 161 13.57 8.49 16.81
CA TYR A 161 12.78 8.20 18.01
C TYR A 161 11.93 6.92 17.90
N PHE A 162 11.99 6.24 16.77
CA PHE A 162 11.23 5.01 16.55
C PHE A 162 11.93 4.10 15.55
N SER A 163 11.66 2.81 15.68
CA SER A 163 11.97 1.81 14.65
C SER A 163 10.86 1.82 13.58
N PRO A 164 11.21 1.93 12.28
CA PRO A 164 10.21 2.01 11.22
C PRO A 164 9.50 0.67 10.98
N TYR A 165 8.20 0.75 10.70
CA TYR A 165 7.42 -0.35 10.16
C TYR A 165 7.36 -0.27 8.63
N PHE A 166 7.52 -1.41 7.96
CA PHE A 166 7.29 -1.55 6.52
C PHE A 166 6.29 -2.67 6.29
N ASP A 167 5.16 -2.36 5.64
CA ASP A 167 4.19 -3.37 5.21
C ASP A 167 4.54 -3.90 3.81
N GLY A 168 5.82 -4.22 3.59
CA GLY A 168 6.45 -4.35 2.28
C GLY A 168 7.34 -3.16 1.92
N VAL A 169 8.29 -3.36 1.02
CA VAL A 169 9.34 -2.37 0.67
C VAL A 169 9.56 -2.37 -0.83
N ASN A 170 9.44 -1.19 -1.43
CA ASN A 170 9.76 -0.93 -2.84
C ASN A 170 8.96 -1.82 -3.82
N ASP A 171 7.67 -1.94 -3.55
CA ASP A 171 6.72 -2.68 -4.38
C ASP A 171 5.36 -1.96 -4.44
N ILE A 172 4.53 -2.35 -5.40
CA ILE A 172 3.18 -1.78 -5.55
C ILE A 172 2.26 -2.22 -4.41
N GLU A 173 1.44 -1.31 -3.88
CA GLU A 173 0.51 -1.59 -2.77
C GLU A 173 -0.89 -1.98 -3.26
N ARG A 174 -1.56 -1.08 -3.98
CA ARG A 174 -2.88 -1.26 -4.58
C ARG A 174 -2.79 -1.24 -6.09
N MET A 175 -3.73 -1.92 -6.73
CA MET A 175 -3.85 -1.99 -8.17
C MET A 175 -5.33 -2.09 -8.58
N PRO A 176 -5.68 -1.74 -9.82
CA PRO A 176 -7.02 -1.97 -10.33
C PRO A 176 -7.28 -3.48 -10.47
N LEU A 177 -8.46 -3.94 -10.06
CA LEU A 177 -8.89 -5.34 -10.14
C LEU A 177 -10.23 -5.44 -10.87
N MET A 178 -10.32 -6.27 -11.91
CA MET A 178 -11.50 -6.41 -12.77
C MET A 178 -11.98 -7.86 -12.87
N ARG A 179 -13.28 -8.07 -13.14
CA ARG A 179 -13.83 -9.31 -13.72
C ARG A 179 -13.35 -9.46 -15.17
N VAL A 180 -12.22 -10.13 -15.36
CA VAL A 180 -11.57 -10.33 -16.66
C VAL A 180 -12.48 -11.10 -17.61
N ASP A 181 -13.19 -12.08 -17.08
CA ASP A 181 -14.15 -12.88 -17.82
C ASP A 181 -15.28 -12.02 -18.42
N TRP A 182 -15.74 -10.98 -17.72
CA TRP A 182 -16.71 -10.02 -18.26
C TRP A 182 -16.13 -9.18 -19.39
N VAL A 183 -14.89 -8.71 -19.24
CA VAL A 183 -14.20 -7.94 -20.30
C VAL A 183 -14.08 -8.78 -21.56
N GLN A 184 -13.65 -10.04 -21.44
CA GLN A 184 -13.52 -10.99 -22.56
C GLN A 184 -14.87 -11.28 -23.21
N LYS A 185 -15.91 -11.56 -22.41
CA LYS A 185 -17.27 -11.84 -22.90
C LYS A 185 -17.83 -10.69 -23.74
N LEU A 186 -17.55 -9.45 -23.36
CA LEU A 186 -18.02 -8.27 -24.07
C LEU A 186 -17.15 -7.90 -25.27
N LEU A 187 -15.83 -8.06 -25.21
CA LEU A 187 -14.93 -7.46 -26.21
C LEU A 187 -14.34 -8.46 -27.22
N ASP A 188 -14.23 -9.74 -26.86
CA ASP A 188 -13.53 -10.70 -27.70
C ASP A 188 -14.46 -11.35 -28.75
N GLY A 189 -13.85 -11.82 -29.83
CA GLY A 189 -14.50 -12.56 -30.91
C GLY A 189 -14.59 -11.81 -32.24
N GLU A 190 -15.01 -12.57 -33.24
CA GLU A 190 -15.24 -12.11 -34.62
C GLU A 190 -16.61 -11.43 -34.76
N GLY A 191 -16.67 -10.46 -35.68
CA GLY A 191 -17.93 -9.79 -36.02
C GLY A 191 -18.54 -8.94 -34.90
N ALA A 192 -19.80 -8.54 -35.11
CA ALA A 192 -20.54 -7.73 -34.15
C ALA A 192 -20.90 -8.57 -32.91
N PHE A 193 -20.76 -7.96 -31.73
CA PHE A 193 -21.34 -8.48 -30.50
C PHE A 193 -22.86 -8.53 -30.62
N VAL A 194 -23.43 -9.65 -30.20
CA VAL A 194 -24.88 -9.89 -30.19
C VAL A 194 -25.30 -10.38 -28.81
N ALA A 195 -26.42 -9.87 -28.33
CA ALA A 195 -27.08 -10.35 -27.13
C ALA A 195 -28.60 -10.36 -27.35
N GLU A 196 -29.31 -11.30 -26.74
CA GLU A 196 -30.77 -11.34 -26.82
C GLU A 196 -31.44 -10.13 -26.14
N LYS A 197 -30.80 -9.62 -25.09
CA LYS A 197 -31.24 -8.47 -24.29
C LYS A 197 -30.05 -7.67 -23.77
N SER A 198 -30.26 -6.37 -23.66
CA SER A 198 -29.40 -5.43 -22.96
C SER A 198 -30.24 -4.28 -22.43
N ASN A 199 -29.74 -3.58 -21.42
CA ASN A 199 -30.34 -2.36 -20.90
C ASN A 199 -29.99 -1.16 -21.78
N ALA A 200 -30.81 -0.11 -21.70
CA ALA A 200 -30.43 1.21 -22.22
C ALA A 200 -29.35 1.83 -21.34
N LEU A 201 -28.41 2.57 -21.93
CA LEU A 201 -27.46 3.38 -21.17
C LEU A 201 -28.21 4.53 -20.47
N ALA A 202 -27.68 4.96 -19.32
CA ALA A 202 -28.08 6.21 -18.70
C ALA A 202 -27.79 7.40 -19.61
N ALA A 203 -28.43 8.54 -19.36
CA ALA A 203 -28.12 9.78 -20.07
C ALA A 203 -26.67 10.17 -19.81
N ALA A 204 -25.93 10.51 -20.88
CA ALA A 204 -24.53 10.89 -20.77
C ALA A 204 -24.36 12.20 -19.96
N VAL A 205 -23.45 12.16 -19.00
CA VAL A 205 -23.01 13.27 -18.16
C VAL A 205 -21.49 13.41 -18.22
N TYR A 206 -20.76 12.28 -18.23
CA TYR A 206 -19.32 12.22 -18.32
C TYR A 206 -18.82 12.83 -19.63
N THR A 207 -17.91 13.77 -19.48
CA THR A 207 -17.25 14.47 -20.58
C THR A 207 -15.87 13.87 -20.83
N PRO A 208 -15.40 13.80 -22.10
CA PRO A 208 -14.07 13.28 -22.41
C PRO A 208 -12.97 13.93 -21.56
N TYR A 209 -12.01 13.12 -21.10
CA TYR A 209 -10.79 13.58 -20.44
C TYR A 209 -9.58 13.47 -21.38
N MET A 210 -9.50 12.39 -22.14
CA MET A 210 -8.42 12.15 -23.10
C MET A 210 -8.60 13.02 -24.36
N PRO A 211 -7.54 13.20 -25.18
CA PRO A 211 -7.63 13.98 -26.40
C PRO A 211 -8.81 13.56 -27.30
N THR A 212 -9.32 14.51 -28.08
CA THR A 212 -10.39 14.28 -29.08
C THR A 212 -9.89 14.24 -30.52
N ALA A 213 -8.60 14.54 -30.72
CA ALA A 213 -7.91 14.54 -32.00
C ALA A 213 -6.39 14.33 -31.76
N GLY A 214 -5.66 14.07 -32.84
CA GLY A 214 -4.22 13.80 -32.80
C GLY A 214 -3.87 12.35 -32.47
N LYS A 215 -2.61 12.13 -32.08
CA LYS A 215 -2.08 10.81 -31.77
C LYS A 215 -1.32 10.83 -30.47
N VAL A 216 -1.45 9.75 -29.70
CA VAL A 216 -0.68 9.53 -28.48
C VAL A 216 0.12 8.25 -28.64
N GLU A 217 1.43 8.33 -28.45
CA GLU A 217 2.29 7.15 -28.37
C GLU A 217 2.37 6.66 -26.92
N ILE A 218 2.25 5.35 -26.73
CA ILE A 218 2.24 4.70 -25.42
C ILE A 218 3.27 3.59 -25.44
N ASP A 219 4.21 3.62 -24.49
CA ASP A 219 5.07 2.47 -24.23
C ASP A 219 4.27 1.38 -23.50
N VAL A 220 4.26 0.18 -24.06
CA VAL A 220 3.64 -1.03 -23.49
C VAL A 220 4.65 -2.16 -23.44
N VAL A 221 4.39 -3.16 -22.61
CA VAL A 221 5.10 -4.43 -22.74
C VAL A 221 4.46 -5.22 -23.88
N ASN A 222 5.24 -5.90 -24.71
CA ASN A 222 4.67 -6.82 -25.70
C ASN A 222 3.86 -7.94 -25.01
N LEU A 223 2.98 -8.61 -25.77
CA LEU A 223 2.08 -9.62 -25.21
C LEU A 223 2.82 -10.75 -24.49
N GLU A 224 4.03 -11.11 -24.94
CA GLU A 224 4.86 -12.16 -24.36
C GLU A 224 5.55 -11.76 -23.04
N GLY A 225 5.54 -10.48 -22.67
CA GLY A 225 6.15 -10.01 -21.42
C GLY A 225 7.68 -9.90 -21.47
N THR A 226 8.27 -9.77 -22.65
CA THR A 226 9.73 -9.87 -22.86
C THR A 226 10.40 -8.57 -23.25
N ALA A 227 9.66 -7.60 -23.80
CA ALA A 227 10.22 -6.36 -24.32
C ALA A 227 9.21 -5.21 -24.25
N VAL A 228 9.72 -3.98 -24.35
CA VAL A 228 8.90 -2.77 -24.53
C VAL A 228 8.65 -2.55 -26.02
N GLU A 229 7.42 -2.17 -26.36
CA GLU A 229 7.07 -1.66 -27.69
C GLU A 229 6.22 -0.40 -27.59
N LYS A 230 6.19 0.38 -28.68
CA LYS A 230 5.36 1.57 -28.81
C LYS A 230 4.11 1.23 -29.59
N ILE A 231 2.96 1.57 -29.03
CA ILE A 231 1.70 1.59 -29.76
C ILE A 231 1.20 3.03 -29.92
N ALA A 232 0.60 3.32 -31.06
CA ALA A 232 -0.01 4.61 -31.32
C ALA A 232 -1.52 4.50 -31.15
N LYS A 233 -2.08 5.35 -30.29
CA LYS A 233 -3.51 5.59 -30.19
C LYS A 233 -3.88 6.78 -31.08
N ASP A 234 -4.69 6.53 -32.09
CA ASP A 234 -5.00 7.45 -33.17
C ASP A 234 -6.42 8.05 -33.03
N TYR A 235 -6.51 9.21 -32.38
CA TYR A 235 -7.75 9.94 -32.22
C TYR A 235 -8.21 10.61 -33.53
N ASP A 236 -7.31 10.87 -34.48
CA ASP A 236 -7.71 11.36 -35.81
C ASP A 236 -8.48 10.28 -36.59
N ALA A 237 -8.13 9.01 -36.40
CA ALA A 237 -8.80 7.88 -37.05
C ALA A 237 -10.12 7.48 -36.37
N ALA A 238 -10.15 7.47 -35.04
CA ALA A 238 -11.27 6.90 -34.27
C ALA A 238 -12.07 7.92 -33.46
N GLY A 239 -11.61 9.17 -33.35
CA GLY A 239 -12.14 10.13 -32.38
C GLY A 239 -11.81 9.76 -30.94
N ASN A 240 -12.61 10.26 -30.00
CA ASN A 240 -12.58 9.86 -28.59
C ASN A 240 -13.82 9.01 -28.29
N ILE A 241 -13.65 7.85 -27.66
CA ILE A 241 -14.76 6.91 -27.47
C ILE A 241 -15.92 7.50 -26.67
N VAL A 242 -15.66 8.23 -25.59
CA VAL A 242 -16.70 8.91 -24.80
C VAL A 242 -17.40 9.97 -25.64
N ALA A 243 -16.64 10.77 -26.40
CA ALA A 243 -17.23 11.79 -27.29
C ALA A 243 -18.15 11.15 -28.34
N ASN A 244 -17.73 10.03 -28.92
CA ASN A 244 -18.52 9.26 -29.88
C ASN A 244 -19.80 8.73 -29.24
N MET A 245 -19.71 8.12 -28.05
CA MET A 245 -20.88 7.62 -27.31
C MET A 245 -21.87 8.73 -26.98
N ASN A 246 -21.36 9.88 -26.51
CA ASN A 246 -22.21 11.02 -26.14
C ASN A 246 -22.92 11.61 -27.36
N ALA A 247 -22.26 11.63 -28.52
CA ALA A 247 -22.84 12.14 -29.77
C ALA A 247 -23.86 11.19 -30.41
N ALA A 248 -23.75 9.88 -30.15
CA ALA A 248 -24.67 8.87 -30.69
C ALA A 248 -26.09 8.96 -30.07
N GLY A 249 -26.24 9.62 -28.93
CA GLY A 249 -27.51 9.77 -28.24
C GLY A 249 -27.91 8.50 -27.46
N ALA A 250 -29.18 8.09 -27.56
CA ALA A 250 -29.68 6.91 -26.85
C ALA A 250 -29.07 5.62 -27.42
N LEU A 251 -28.34 4.89 -26.57
CA LEU A 251 -27.71 3.61 -26.90
C LEU A 251 -28.20 2.52 -25.95
N ASP A 252 -28.25 1.29 -26.43
CA ASP A 252 -28.34 0.10 -25.59
C ASP A 252 -26.97 -0.55 -25.40
N GLY A 253 -26.90 -1.53 -24.51
CA GLY A 253 -25.66 -2.24 -24.19
C GLY A 253 -25.02 -2.92 -25.39
N VAL A 254 -25.79 -3.47 -26.33
CA VAL A 254 -25.25 -4.10 -27.54
C VAL A 254 -24.60 -3.06 -28.45
N ALA A 255 -25.26 -1.93 -28.67
CA ALA A 255 -24.73 -0.83 -29.48
C ALA A 255 -23.47 -0.22 -28.84
N ALA A 256 -23.46 -0.04 -27.51
CA ALA A 256 -22.29 0.46 -26.79
C ALA A 256 -21.07 -0.46 -26.92
N VAL A 257 -21.26 -1.78 -26.76
CA VAL A 257 -20.17 -2.77 -26.93
C VAL A 257 -19.62 -2.74 -28.35
N ASN A 258 -20.48 -2.74 -29.36
CA ASN A 258 -20.05 -2.72 -30.76
C ASN A 258 -19.28 -1.44 -31.11
N MET A 259 -19.72 -0.28 -30.58
CA MET A 259 -19.01 0.97 -30.77
C MET A 259 -17.65 0.98 -30.07
N LEU A 260 -17.53 0.39 -28.88
CA LEU A 260 -16.23 0.21 -28.21
C LEU A 260 -15.32 -0.74 -29.01
N ARG A 261 -15.83 -1.87 -29.50
CA ARG A 261 -15.05 -2.80 -30.35
C ARG A 261 -14.53 -2.11 -31.62
N GLU A 262 -15.39 -1.40 -32.35
CA GLU A 262 -15.02 -0.67 -33.56
C GLU A 262 -14.01 0.45 -33.25
N TYR A 263 -14.17 1.13 -32.13
CA TYR A 263 -13.22 2.13 -31.68
C TYR A 263 -11.85 1.53 -31.41
N ILE A 264 -11.76 0.42 -30.68
CA ILE A 264 -10.49 -0.26 -30.38
C ILE A 264 -9.77 -0.63 -31.67
N ASP A 265 -10.51 -1.21 -32.63
CA ASP A 265 -9.94 -1.61 -33.93
C ASP A 265 -9.38 -0.42 -34.71
N LYS A 266 -10.06 0.73 -34.70
CA LYS A 266 -9.63 1.93 -35.43
C LYS A 266 -8.52 2.68 -34.70
N ALA A 267 -8.71 2.94 -33.41
CA ALA A 267 -7.81 3.76 -32.59
C ALA A 267 -6.42 3.11 -32.47
N TYR A 268 -6.36 1.78 -32.46
CA TYR A 268 -5.12 1.02 -32.36
C TYR A 268 -4.74 0.30 -33.66
N ASN A 269 -5.33 0.69 -34.79
CA ASN A 269 -5.02 0.15 -36.11
C ASN A 269 -4.99 -1.40 -36.17
N GLY A 270 -5.99 -2.03 -35.55
CA GLY A 270 -6.17 -3.49 -35.50
C GLY A 270 -5.19 -4.25 -34.60
N TYR A 271 -4.38 -3.57 -33.79
CA TYR A 271 -3.32 -4.18 -32.98
C TYR A 271 -3.82 -5.33 -32.06
N TYR A 272 -5.01 -5.21 -31.47
CA TYR A 272 -5.56 -6.23 -30.58
C TYR A 272 -6.34 -7.35 -31.31
N GLY A 273 -6.60 -7.20 -32.61
CA GLY A 273 -7.36 -8.16 -33.40
C GLY A 273 -8.71 -8.51 -32.77
N THR A 274 -8.99 -9.80 -32.62
CA THR A 274 -10.23 -10.29 -32.00
C THR A 274 -10.15 -10.49 -30.50
N GLU A 275 -8.98 -10.26 -29.90
CA GLU A 275 -8.74 -10.30 -28.45
C GLU A 275 -8.70 -8.87 -27.89
N ARG A 276 -9.73 -8.09 -28.19
CA ARG A 276 -9.83 -6.66 -27.82
C ARG A 276 -9.78 -6.44 -26.32
N SER A 277 -10.15 -7.43 -25.52
CA SER A 277 -10.00 -7.42 -24.07
C SER A 277 -8.55 -7.16 -23.63
N ASN A 278 -7.54 -7.53 -24.44
CA ASN A 278 -6.13 -7.29 -24.15
C ASN A 278 -5.81 -5.81 -23.94
N LEU A 279 -6.59 -4.87 -24.49
CA LEU A 279 -6.48 -3.44 -24.17
C LEU A 279 -6.54 -3.17 -22.66
N PHE A 280 -7.35 -3.93 -21.92
CA PHE A 280 -7.59 -3.77 -20.48
C PHE A 280 -6.84 -4.80 -19.63
N VAL A 281 -6.84 -6.07 -20.05
CA VAL A 281 -6.41 -7.21 -19.20
C VAL A 281 -5.13 -7.91 -19.68
N GLY A 282 -4.62 -7.51 -20.85
CA GLY A 282 -3.43 -8.07 -21.48
C GLY A 282 -2.13 -7.62 -20.81
N GLN A 283 -1.03 -8.32 -21.13
CA GLN A 283 0.33 -7.86 -20.78
C GLN A 283 0.68 -6.54 -21.50
N ASN A 284 0.10 -6.35 -22.69
CA ASN A 284 0.20 -5.19 -23.56
C ASN A 284 -0.94 -4.16 -23.39
N ALA A 285 -1.71 -4.26 -22.29
CA ALA A 285 -2.84 -3.39 -22.03
C ALA A 285 -2.45 -1.91 -22.03
N ALA A 286 -3.27 -1.06 -22.65
CA ALA A 286 -3.02 0.37 -22.88
C ALA A 286 -4.22 1.28 -22.66
N TRP A 287 -5.14 0.81 -21.82
CA TRP A 287 -6.36 1.52 -21.50
C TRP A 287 -6.13 2.82 -20.74
N ASP A 288 -7.05 3.77 -20.92
CA ASP A 288 -7.13 5.04 -20.18
C ASP A 288 -8.51 5.30 -19.57
N ALA A 289 -8.69 6.47 -18.95
CA ALA A 289 -9.92 6.83 -18.24
C ALA A 289 -11.17 6.83 -19.15
N ASP A 290 -11.07 7.32 -20.39
CA ASP A 290 -12.24 7.41 -21.28
C ASP A 290 -12.63 6.03 -21.81
N GLU A 291 -11.65 5.17 -22.06
CA GLU A 291 -11.90 3.75 -22.39
C GLU A 291 -12.47 2.97 -21.22
N LEU A 292 -12.05 3.24 -19.98
CA LEU A 292 -12.67 2.66 -18.80
C LEU A 292 -14.14 3.09 -18.67
N VAL A 293 -14.46 4.37 -18.89
CA VAL A 293 -15.86 4.84 -18.87
C VAL A 293 -16.70 4.13 -19.93
N ALA A 294 -16.16 4.00 -21.15
CA ALA A 294 -16.81 3.26 -22.21
C ALA A 294 -17.05 1.79 -21.84
N LEU A 295 -16.05 1.13 -21.23
CA LEU A 295 -16.17 -0.24 -20.74
C LEU A 295 -17.19 -0.36 -19.61
N LEU A 296 -17.21 0.56 -18.64
CA LEU A 296 -18.18 0.59 -17.55
C LEU A 296 -19.60 0.73 -18.08
N ARG A 297 -19.83 1.62 -19.06
CA ARG A 297 -21.13 1.74 -19.77
C ARG A 297 -21.53 0.42 -20.43
N CYS A 298 -20.59 -0.26 -21.08
CA CYS A 298 -20.83 -1.59 -21.64
C CYS A 298 -21.19 -2.62 -20.55
N VAL A 299 -20.49 -2.61 -19.42
CA VAL A 299 -20.73 -3.56 -18.32
C VAL A 299 -22.12 -3.36 -17.69
N VAL A 300 -22.43 -2.15 -17.23
CA VAL A 300 -23.70 -1.88 -16.52
C VAL A 300 -24.93 -2.03 -17.42
N ALA A 301 -24.74 -1.91 -18.74
CA ALA A 301 -25.81 -2.06 -19.72
C ALA A 301 -26.02 -3.50 -20.23
N ASN A 302 -25.15 -4.47 -19.90
CA ASN A 302 -25.26 -5.84 -20.38
C ASN A 302 -25.36 -6.93 -19.27
N PRO A 303 -26.06 -6.71 -18.13
CA PRO A 303 -26.12 -7.68 -17.04
C PRO A 303 -26.71 -9.03 -17.48
N GLN A 304 -27.70 -9.02 -18.38
CA GLN A 304 -28.32 -10.26 -18.90
C GLN A 304 -27.32 -11.16 -19.64
N THR A 305 -26.30 -10.56 -20.27
CA THR A 305 -25.22 -11.32 -20.90
C THR A 305 -24.18 -11.76 -19.88
N LEU A 306 -23.85 -10.89 -18.92
CA LEU A 306 -22.77 -11.10 -17.95
C LEU A 306 -23.14 -12.17 -16.91
N ASN A 307 -24.19 -11.90 -16.14
CA ASN A 307 -24.63 -12.74 -15.01
C ASN A 307 -26.06 -13.29 -15.16
N GLY A 308 -26.77 -12.94 -16.25
CA GLY A 308 -28.14 -13.40 -16.49
C GLY A 308 -29.21 -12.66 -15.67
N THR A 309 -28.85 -11.57 -15.00
CA THR A 309 -29.76 -10.75 -14.17
C THR A 309 -30.08 -9.40 -14.84
N ASP A 310 -30.84 -8.56 -14.13
CA ASP A 310 -31.25 -7.23 -14.62
C ASP A 310 -30.25 -6.11 -14.28
N SER A 311 -29.28 -6.35 -13.39
CA SER A 311 -28.31 -5.34 -12.98
C SER A 311 -26.99 -5.91 -12.48
N VAL A 312 -25.93 -5.12 -12.67
CA VAL A 312 -24.59 -5.29 -12.09
C VAL A 312 -24.10 -3.92 -11.63
N GLN A 313 -23.04 -3.88 -10.83
CA GLN A 313 -22.36 -2.66 -10.37
C GLN A 313 -21.03 -2.50 -11.09
N GLY A 314 -20.72 -1.27 -11.49
CA GLY A 314 -19.44 -0.91 -12.11
C GLY A 314 -18.31 -0.84 -11.08
N LEU A 315 -17.91 0.39 -10.73
CA LEU A 315 -16.88 0.64 -9.72
C LEU A 315 -17.46 0.54 -8.31
N PHE A 316 -16.82 -0.21 -7.44
CA PHE A 316 -17.16 -0.30 -6.02
C PHE A 316 -15.91 -0.11 -5.14
N SER A 317 -16.07 -0.11 -3.82
CA SER A 317 -14.96 -0.13 -2.86
C SER A 317 -14.99 -1.40 -2.01
N ARG A 318 -13.91 -1.70 -1.30
CA ARG A 318 -13.85 -2.93 -0.48
C ARG A 318 -15.04 -3.08 0.47
N GLU A 319 -15.46 -1.96 1.06
CA GLU A 319 -16.60 -1.83 1.96
C GLU A 319 -17.26 -0.48 1.65
N ASP A 320 -18.45 -0.50 1.04
CA ASP A 320 -19.11 0.68 0.47
C ASP A 320 -19.71 1.63 1.53
N ASP A 321 -19.87 1.18 2.77
CA ASP A 321 -20.29 1.97 3.93
C ASP A 321 -19.13 2.41 4.84
N ASN A 322 -17.89 1.99 4.52
CA ASN A 322 -16.74 2.25 5.37
C ASN A 322 -15.84 3.32 4.73
N ASN A 323 -15.83 4.52 5.31
CA ASN A 323 -14.98 5.61 4.80
C ASN A 323 -13.48 5.23 4.69
N GLN A 324 -12.98 4.31 5.51
CA GLN A 324 -11.61 3.79 5.42
C GLN A 324 -11.32 3.05 4.09
N ARG A 325 -12.35 2.59 3.39
CA ARG A 325 -12.29 1.91 2.10
C ARG A 325 -12.82 2.76 0.96
N ARG A 326 -13.85 3.58 1.19
CA ARG A 326 -14.37 4.51 0.19
C ARG A 326 -13.32 5.49 -0.33
N VAL A 327 -12.34 5.85 0.51
CA VAL A 327 -11.19 6.69 0.10
C VAL A 327 -10.36 6.11 -1.05
N ASP A 328 -10.40 4.79 -1.28
CA ASP A 328 -9.69 4.17 -2.40
C ASP A 328 -10.28 4.59 -3.76
N MET A 329 -11.51 5.10 -3.81
CA MET A 329 -12.12 5.64 -5.03
C MET A 329 -11.43 6.94 -5.50
N PHE A 330 -11.11 7.86 -4.58
CA PHE A 330 -10.37 9.07 -4.98
C PHE A 330 -8.89 8.78 -5.24
N ARG A 331 -8.30 7.77 -4.58
CA ARG A 331 -6.94 7.30 -4.91
C ARG A 331 -6.89 6.78 -6.35
N PHE A 332 -7.89 6.00 -6.74
CA PHE A 332 -8.01 5.53 -8.11
C PHE A 332 -8.22 6.68 -9.11
N ALA A 333 -9.00 7.69 -8.74
CA ALA A 333 -9.15 8.91 -9.56
C ALA A 333 -7.80 9.58 -9.83
N GLY A 334 -6.90 9.65 -8.84
CA GLY A 334 -5.55 10.19 -9.04
C GLY A 334 -4.76 9.45 -10.11
N VAL A 335 -4.83 8.12 -10.12
CA VAL A 335 -4.16 7.29 -11.13
C VAL A 335 -4.85 7.40 -12.50
N LEU A 336 -6.18 7.45 -12.55
CA LEU A 336 -6.96 7.58 -13.78
C LEU A 336 -6.72 8.91 -14.51
N PHE A 337 -6.59 9.99 -13.76
CA PHE A 337 -6.58 11.36 -14.30
C PHE A 337 -5.25 12.10 -14.13
N GLY A 338 -4.18 11.38 -13.82
CA GLY A 338 -2.83 11.96 -13.79
C GLY A 338 -2.58 12.96 -12.66
N VAL A 339 -3.17 12.72 -11.47
CA VAL A 339 -3.07 13.63 -10.31
C VAL A 339 -2.26 12.99 -9.19
N ARG A 340 -1.23 13.72 -8.73
CA ARG A 340 -0.35 13.35 -7.62
C ARG A 340 -0.93 13.74 -6.26
N GLY A 341 -0.45 13.11 -5.19
CA GLY A 341 -0.81 13.38 -3.80
C GLY A 341 -2.09 12.71 -3.31
N MET A 342 -2.85 12.04 -4.18
CA MET A 342 -4.11 11.39 -3.79
C MET A 342 -3.89 10.05 -3.08
N GLU A 343 -2.72 9.42 -3.30
CA GLU A 343 -2.30 8.19 -2.60
C GLU A 343 -0.95 8.36 -1.88
N SER A 344 -0.67 9.58 -1.41
CA SER A 344 0.56 9.85 -0.68
C SER A 344 0.66 9.05 0.62
N ARG A 345 1.90 8.72 0.99
CA ARG A 345 2.24 8.12 2.28
C ARG A 345 2.20 9.13 3.42
N GLN A 346 2.29 10.42 3.10
CA GLN A 346 2.22 11.50 4.08
C GLN A 346 1.12 12.50 3.69
N ASP A 347 0.03 12.47 4.45
CA ASP A 347 -1.17 13.26 4.21
C ASP A 347 -1.62 13.18 2.73
N TYR A 348 -1.58 14.31 2.03
CA TYR A 348 -1.90 14.44 0.60
C TYR A 348 -0.73 15.09 -0.16
N LEU A 349 0.47 14.97 0.39
CA LEU A 349 1.66 15.68 -0.07
C LEU A 349 2.34 14.95 -1.23
N TRP A 350 2.92 15.70 -2.16
CA TRP A 350 3.79 15.18 -3.22
C TRP A 350 4.88 16.20 -3.57
N ILE A 351 5.93 15.78 -4.26
CA ILE A 351 7.04 16.65 -4.68
C ILE A 351 6.90 16.93 -6.17
N ASP A 352 6.95 18.21 -6.55
CA ASP A 352 6.89 18.64 -7.94
C ASP A 352 8.24 18.56 -8.66
N GLU A 353 8.26 18.87 -9.95
CA GLU A 353 9.48 18.86 -10.79
C GLU A 353 10.55 19.86 -10.33
N THR A 354 10.19 20.86 -9.53
CA THR A 354 11.12 21.84 -8.95
C THR A 354 11.69 21.41 -7.61
N GLY A 355 11.18 20.31 -7.04
CA GLY A 355 11.54 19.82 -5.71
C GLY A 355 10.73 20.41 -4.56
N ALA A 356 9.68 21.18 -4.85
CA ALA A 356 8.80 21.76 -3.85
C ALA A 356 7.66 20.80 -3.47
N LEU A 357 7.25 20.84 -2.21
CA LEU A 357 6.06 20.15 -1.75
C LEU A 357 4.80 20.81 -2.30
N ARG A 358 3.87 19.95 -2.69
CA ARG A 358 2.49 20.25 -3.10
C ARG A 358 1.53 19.46 -2.24
N ASP A 359 0.26 19.86 -2.23
CA ASP A 359 -0.81 19.22 -1.45
C ASP A 359 -2.05 19.09 -2.32
N ALA A 360 -2.46 17.85 -2.61
CA ALA A 360 -3.58 17.58 -3.52
C ALA A 360 -4.90 18.19 -3.05
N ARG A 361 -5.08 18.44 -1.74
CA ARG A 361 -6.31 19.08 -1.20
C ARG A 361 -6.50 20.51 -1.69
N GLN A 362 -5.42 21.13 -2.16
CA GLN A 362 -5.36 22.52 -2.64
C GLN A 362 -5.12 22.58 -4.15
N ASP A 363 -5.19 21.44 -4.85
CA ASP A 363 -4.91 21.35 -6.28
C ASP A 363 -6.22 21.34 -7.08
N VAL A 364 -6.31 22.22 -8.08
CA VAL A 364 -7.46 22.30 -9.00
C VAL A 364 -7.62 20.99 -9.76
N ALA A 365 -6.51 20.34 -10.14
CA ALA A 365 -6.54 19.08 -10.88
C ALA A 365 -7.20 17.94 -10.07
N ALA A 366 -7.02 17.93 -8.74
CA ALA A 366 -7.66 16.94 -7.87
C ALA A 366 -9.19 17.07 -7.89
N TYR A 367 -9.73 18.28 -7.76
CA TYR A 367 -11.19 18.48 -7.82
C TYR A 367 -11.76 18.24 -9.22
N ALA A 368 -11.03 18.60 -10.28
CA ALA A 368 -11.43 18.28 -11.65
C ALA A 368 -11.49 16.76 -11.89
N ALA A 369 -10.52 16.00 -11.37
CA ALA A 369 -10.55 14.53 -11.42
C ALA A 369 -11.76 13.95 -10.63
N LEU A 370 -12.08 14.52 -9.47
CA LEU A 370 -13.23 14.08 -8.67
C LEU A 370 -14.58 14.48 -9.29
N GLU A 371 -14.63 15.59 -10.02
CA GLU A 371 -15.79 15.95 -10.83
C GLU A 371 -16.04 14.90 -11.93
N LYS A 372 -14.99 14.40 -12.59
CA LYS A 372 -15.12 13.30 -13.55
C LYS A 372 -15.67 12.04 -12.88
N MET A 373 -15.21 11.70 -11.68
CA MET A 373 -15.78 10.59 -10.90
C MET A 373 -17.25 10.84 -10.51
N ASN A 374 -17.62 12.08 -10.17
CA ASN A 374 -19.02 12.43 -9.92
C ASN A 374 -19.88 12.29 -11.19
N GLN A 375 -19.36 12.66 -12.37
CA GLN A 375 -20.05 12.43 -13.63
C GLN A 375 -20.26 10.94 -13.90
N MET A 376 -19.28 10.08 -13.59
CA MET A 376 -19.46 8.61 -13.62
C MET A 376 -20.54 8.14 -12.64
N ALA A 377 -20.58 8.72 -11.43
CA ALA A 377 -21.61 8.41 -10.43
C ALA A 377 -23.02 8.79 -10.92
N GLN A 378 -23.17 9.96 -11.56
CA GLN A 378 -24.45 10.41 -12.12
C GLN A 378 -24.96 9.51 -13.26
N GLU A 379 -24.05 8.85 -13.97
CA GLU A 379 -24.38 7.82 -14.97
C GLU A 379 -24.64 6.42 -14.38
N GLY A 380 -24.51 6.25 -13.06
CA GLY A 380 -24.69 4.94 -12.40
C GLY A 380 -23.52 3.97 -12.62
N LEU A 381 -22.33 4.47 -12.95
CA LEU A 381 -21.13 3.65 -13.17
C LEU A 381 -20.37 3.35 -11.88
N ILE A 382 -20.70 4.05 -10.80
CA ILE A 382 -20.24 3.76 -9.42
C ILE A 382 -21.39 3.11 -8.65
N SER A 383 -21.06 2.14 -7.80
CA SER A 383 -22.02 1.31 -7.11
C SER A 383 -23.04 2.13 -6.33
N LYS A 384 -24.30 1.69 -6.35
CA LYS A 384 -25.35 2.34 -5.58
C LYS A 384 -25.06 2.33 -4.08
N ALA A 385 -24.46 1.25 -3.57
CA ALA A 385 -24.13 1.15 -2.16
C ALA A 385 -23.06 2.17 -1.74
N PHE A 386 -22.05 2.43 -2.59
CA PHE A 386 -21.09 3.49 -2.34
C PHE A 386 -21.76 4.86 -2.28
N MET A 387 -22.71 5.12 -3.19
CA MET A 387 -23.43 6.39 -3.26
C MET A 387 -24.34 6.61 -2.05
N ASP A 388 -25.04 5.55 -1.63
CA ASP A 388 -25.96 5.58 -0.49
C ASP A 388 -25.22 5.40 0.86
N SER A 389 -23.92 5.11 0.85
CA SER A 389 -23.14 4.68 2.00
C SER A 389 -23.78 3.48 2.74
N SER A 390 -24.33 2.53 1.98
CA SER A 390 -24.99 1.33 2.51
C SER A 390 -24.05 0.12 2.51
N THR A 391 -24.33 -0.84 3.39
CA THR A 391 -23.47 -1.99 3.62
C THR A 391 -23.41 -2.87 2.39
N GLU A 392 -22.23 -2.93 1.79
CA GLU A 392 -21.87 -3.87 0.73
C GLU A 392 -20.35 -4.04 0.69
N SER A 393 -19.85 -5.16 0.15
CA SER A 393 -18.41 -5.46 0.14
C SER A 393 -17.96 -6.21 -1.09
N THR A 394 -16.65 -6.20 -1.38
CA THR A 394 -16.05 -7.01 -2.45
C THR A 394 -16.50 -8.47 -2.37
N LYS A 395 -16.49 -9.07 -1.18
CA LYS A 395 -16.86 -10.48 -1.02
C LYS A 395 -18.27 -10.72 -1.54
N THR A 396 -19.24 -9.99 -1.01
CA THR A 396 -20.66 -10.16 -1.33
C THR A 396 -20.97 -9.78 -2.78
N TYR A 397 -20.32 -8.75 -3.34
CA TYR A 397 -20.44 -8.42 -4.76
C TYR A 397 -20.00 -9.56 -5.67
N LEU A 398 -18.89 -10.22 -5.34
CA LEU A 398 -18.36 -11.33 -6.15
C LEU A 398 -19.13 -12.63 -5.89
N GLU A 399 -19.55 -12.89 -4.66
CA GLU A 399 -20.38 -14.04 -4.27
C GLU A 399 -21.75 -14.04 -4.98
N ASN A 400 -22.31 -12.85 -5.23
CA ASN A 400 -23.60 -12.70 -5.90
C ASN A 400 -23.48 -12.41 -7.41
N ASP A 401 -22.29 -12.46 -8.00
CA ASP A 401 -22.01 -12.12 -9.41
C ASP A 401 -22.45 -10.70 -9.82
N LEU A 402 -22.26 -9.71 -8.94
CA LEU A 402 -22.78 -8.35 -9.11
C LEU A 402 -21.69 -7.30 -9.38
N GLY A 403 -20.45 -7.48 -8.91
CA GLY A 403 -19.42 -6.44 -8.94
C GLY A 403 -18.40 -6.61 -10.05
N PHE A 404 -18.15 -5.53 -10.81
CA PHE A 404 -17.15 -5.55 -11.89
C PHE A 404 -15.72 -5.24 -11.42
N MET A 405 -15.48 -4.08 -10.81
CA MET A 405 -14.13 -3.55 -10.61
C MET A 405 -13.97 -2.71 -9.34
N HIS A 406 -12.79 -2.78 -8.72
CA HIS A 406 -12.35 -1.79 -7.72
C HIS A 406 -10.81 -1.64 -7.70
N TYR A 407 -10.30 -0.75 -6.84
CA TYR A 407 -8.87 -0.44 -6.69
C TYR A 407 -8.39 -0.77 -5.28
N ASP A 408 -7.55 -1.80 -5.13
CA ASP A 408 -7.24 -2.35 -3.79
C ASP A 408 -6.03 -3.31 -3.78
N TYR A 409 -5.74 -3.91 -2.62
CA TYR A 409 -4.66 -4.86 -2.36
C TYR A 409 -4.88 -6.22 -3.04
N ASN A 410 -3.98 -6.59 -3.96
CA ASN A 410 -4.09 -7.82 -4.75
C ASN A 410 -4.30 -9.11 -3.95
N GLN A 411 -3.45 -9.38 -2.95
CA GLN A 411 -3.50 -10.65 -2.20
C GLN A 411 -4.86 -10.82 -1.52
N THR A 412 -5.31 -9.80 -0.79
CA THR A 412 -6.54 -9.90 0.01
C THR A 412 -7.82 -9.90 -0.81
N GLN A 413 -7.79 -9.46 -2.07
CA GLN A 413 -8.97 -9.41 -2.92
C GLN A 413 -9.04 -10.59 -3.90
N THR A 414 -7.90 -11.09 -4.37
CA THR A 414 -7.89 -12.22 -5.32
C THR A 414 -8.12 -13.58 -4.66
N VAL A 415 -8.10 -13.69 -3.33
CA VAL A 415 -8.59 -14.87 -2.58
C VAL A 415 -10.06 -15.18 -2.86
N TYR A 416 -10.84 -14.18 -3.30
CA TYR A 416 -12.24 -14.38 -3.66
C TYR A 416 -12.43 -15.20 -4.93
N ASN A 417 -11.40 -15.38 -5.77
CA ASN A 417 -11.47 -16.35 -6.87
C ASN A 417 -11.71 -17.78 -6.36
N GLU A 418 -11.23 -18.10 -5.15
CA GLU A 418 -11.42 -19.41 -4.52
C GLU A 418 -12.64 -19.42 -3.58
N THR A 419 -12.94 -18.28 -2.94
CA THR A 419 -13.84 -18.24 -1.79
C THR A 419 -15.20 -17.57 -2.04
N ALA A 420 -15.40 -16.95 -3.21
CA ALA A 420 -16.65 -16.24 -3.52
C ALA A 420 -17.06 -16.35 -5.00
N LEU A 421 -16.12 -16.30 -5.95
CA LEU A 421 -16.40 -16.40 -7.39
C LEU A 421 -16.97 -17.77 -7.75
N GLN A 422 -17.73 -17.80 -8.85
CA GLN A 422 -18.29 -19.02 -9.40
C GLN A 422 -17.34 -19.68 -10.42
N ASP A 423 -17.60 -20.95 -10.73
CA ASP A 423 -16.77 -21.72 -11.67
C ASP A 423 -16.68 -21.03 -13.05
N GLY A 424 -15.45 -20.79 -13.50
CA GLY A 424 -15.16 -20.16 -14.79
C GLY A 424 -15.06 -18.64 -14.75
N GLU A 425 -15.37 -18.02 -13.62
CA GLU A 425 -15.17 -16.58 -13.42
C GLU A 425 -13.71 -16.24 -13.10
N LYS A 426 -13.30 -14.99 -13.35
CA LYS A 426 -11.91 -14.57 -13.12
C LYS A 426 -11.81 -13.13 -12.66
N TYR A 427 -11.40 -12.94 -11.41
CA TYR A 427 -11.17 -11.63 -10.80
C TYR A 427 -9.68 -11.34 -10.60
N MET A 428 -9.13 -10.41 -11.36
CA MET A 428 -7.67 -10.26 -11.50
C MET A 428 -7.23 -8.81 -11.40
N ALA A 429 -6.06 -8.58 -10.81
CA ALA A 429 -5.34 -7.33 -10.98
C ALA A 429 -4.99 -7.07 -12.46
N VAL A 430 -5.10 -5.82 -12.89
CA VAL A 430 -4.79 -5.39 -14.26
C VAL A 430 -3.82 -4.22 -14.26
N MET A 431 -3.25 -3.90 -15.43
CA MET A 431 -2.33 -2.76 -15.59
C MET A 431 -2.96 -1.47 -15.07
N VAL A 432 -2.15 -0.59 -14.48
CA VAL A 432 -2.59 0.77 -14.17
C VAL A 432 -2.89 1.53 -15.48
N PRO A 433 -3.85 2.48 -15.48
CA PRO A 433 -4.22 3.23 -16.68
C PRO A 433 -3.07 4.09 -17.20
N VAL A 434 -3.12 4.38 -18.49
CA VAL A 434 -2.36 5.48 -19.09
C VAL A 434 -3.09 6.78 -18.77
N ALA A 435 -2.36 7.77 -18.26
CA ALA A 435 -2.86 9.13 -18.05
C ALA A 435 -1.80 10.15 -18.50
N GLN A 436 -2.21 11.41 -18.64
CA GLN A 436 -1.27 12.49 -18.87
C GLN A 436 -0.68 12.95 -17.54
N TRP A 437 0.64 12.84 -17.41
CA TRP A 437 1.38 13.24 -16.21
C TRP A 437 2.31 14.40 -16.52
N PHE A 438 2.49 15.30 -15.55
CA PHE A 438 3.32 16.49 -15.68
C PHE A 438 4.57 16.35 -14.83
N ASP A 439 5.52 15.52 -15.29
CA ASP A 439 6.78 15.24 -14.60
C ASP A 439 7.89 16.28 -14.87
N GLY A 440 7.51 17.46 -15.38
CA GLY A 440 8.41 18.50 -15.89
C GLY A 440 8.63 18.45 -17.41
N THR A 441 8.15 17.42 -18.10
CA THR A 441 8.12 17.38 -19.57
C THR A 441 7.15 18.44 -20.11
N GLU A 442 7.58 19.24 -21.09
CA GLU A 442 6.74 20.28 -21.72
C GLU A 442 5.48 19.64 -22.33
N GLY A 443 4.31 20.13 -21.95
CA GLY A 443 3.02 19.58 -22.41
C GLY A 443 2.61 18.27 -21.73
N GLY A 444 3.38 17.76 -20.77
CA GLY A 444 3.13 16.49 -20.10
C GLY A 444 3.45 15.26 -20.95
N VAL A 445 3.41 14.09 -20.32
CA VAL A 445 3.72 12.79 -20.92
C VAL A 445 2.58 11.81 -20.67
N PHE A 446 2.16 11.09 -21.70
CA PHE A 446 1.23 9.97 -21.54
C PHE A 446 2.00 8.73 -21.09
N MET A 447 1.76 8.32 -19.85
CA MET A 447 2.44 7.16 -19.27
C MET A 447 1.58 6.50 -18.18
N ARG A 448 2.00 5.29 -17.80
CA ARG A 448 1.51 4.66 -16.58
C ARG A 448 2.36 5.11 -15.41
N PHE A 449 1.69 5.59 -14.36
CA PHE A 449 2.33 5.93 -13.11
C PHE A 449 1.41 5.58 -11.94
N THR A 450 1.97 5.09 -10.84
CA THR A 450 1.22 4.84 -9.61
C THR A 450 1.96 5.38 -8.40
N GLU A 451 1.25 6.13 -7.54
CA GLU A 451 1.75 6.52 -6.21
C GLU A 451 1.54 5.43 -5.15
N SER A 452 0.82 4.35 -5.50
CA SER A 452 0.59 3.22 -4.61
C SER A 452 1.84 2.38 -4.44
N TRP A 453 2.82 2.93 -3.76
CA TRP A 453 4.15 2.35 -3.61
C TRP A 453 4.48 2.15 -2.14
N ARG A 454 4.92 0.95 -1.77
CA ARG A 454 5.21 0.60 -0.37
C ARG A 454 6.52 1.23 0.10
N SER A 455 6.39 2.04 1.14
CA SER A 455 7.48 2.73 1.83
C SER A 455 7.29 2.61 3.34
N VAL A 456 8.10 3.33 4.11
CA VAL A 456 7.96 3.42 5.58
C VAL A 456 6.51 3.77 5.94
N LYS A 457 5.91 3.07 6.90
CA LYS A 457 4.59 3.42 7.43
C LYS A 457 4.73 4.57 8.44
N THR A 458 3.64 5.30 8.65
CA THR A 458 3.57 6.38 9.65
C THR A 458 3.50 5.89 11.09
N ASP A 459 3.69 4.59 11.33
CA ASP A 459 3.63 3.95 12.64
C ASP A 459 4.95 3.20 12.90
N GLY A 460 5.27 3.01 14.17
CA GLY A 460 6.48 2.28 14.59
C GLY A 460 6.54 2.10 16.09
N TRP A 461 7.68 1.61 16.57
CA TRP A 461 7.89 1.38 18.01
C TRP A 461 8.98 2.29 18.57
N GLY A 462 8.67 2.96 19.68
CA GLY A 462 9.62 3.74 20.47
C GLY A 462 10.07 3.01 21.73
N ILE A 463 11.15 3.50 22.35
CA ILE A 463 11.63 3.04 23.66
C ILE A 463 11.34 4.14 24.68
N SER A 464 10.68 3.78 25.78
CA SER A 464 10.39 4.68 26.89
C SER A 464 11.67 5.01 27.66
N VAL A 465 11.99 6.31 27.81
CA VAL A 465 13.12 6.76 28.66
C VAL A 465 12.89 6.33 30.11
N ALA A 466 11.70 6.60 30.66
CA ALA A 466 11.35 6.24 32.03
C ALA A 466 11.27 4.72 32.26
N GLY A 467 11.00 3.95 31.20
CA GLY A 467 10.93 2.48 31.27
C GLY A 467 12.30 1.84 31.45
N VAL A 468 13.32 2.39 30.80
CA VAL A 468 14.71 1.89 30.81
C VAL A 468 15.64 2.70 31.72
N GLU A 469 15.14 3.74 32.38
CA GLU A 469 15.94 4.63 33.24
C GLU A 469 16.68 3.84 34.32
N GLY A 470 17.98 4.11 34.46
CA GLY A 470 18.84 3.41 35.43
C GLY A 470 19.08 1.93 35.11
N ASN A 471 18.60 1.40 33.98
CA ASN A 471 18.76 -0.01 33.60
C ASN A 471 19.34 -0.17 32.18
N PRO A 472 20.68 -0.13 32.05
CA PRO A 472 21.35 -0.30 30.76
C PRO A 472 21.05 -1.65 30.08
N ALA A 473 20.80 -2.71 30.86
CA ALA A 473 20.49 -4.03 30.31
C ALA A 473 19.15 -4.02 29.55
N LYS A 474 18.14 -3.32 30.08
CA LYS A 474 16.86 -3.11 29.38
C LYS A 474 17.02 -2.30 28.10
N LEU A 475 17.75 -1.19 28.15
CA LEU A 475 18.01 -0.39 26.96
C LEU A 475 18.71 -1.22 25.87
N ASN A 476 19.78 -1.94 26.25
CA ASN A 476 20.52 -2.80 25.32
C ASN A 476 19.66 -3.91 24.73
N ALA A 477 18.76 -4.50 25.52
CA ALA A 477 17.82 -5.51 25.03
C ALA A 477 16.80 -4.94 24.03
N CYS A 478 16.28 -3.72 24.25
CA CYS A 478 15.43 -3.03 23.28
C CYS A 478 16.18 -2.72 21.97
N LEU A 479 17.43 -2.25 22.07
CA LEU A 479 18.27 -1.97 20.90
C LEU A 479 18.61 -3.25 20.13
N ALA A 480 18.92 -4.34 20.83
CA ALA A 480 19.20 -5.65 20.23
C ALA A 480 17.98 -6.20 19.49
N LEU A 481 16.76 -5.99 20.01
CA LEU A 481 15.53 -6.37 19.30
C LEU A 481 15.37 -5.60 17.98
N ILE A 482 15.58 -4.28 18.00
CA ILE A 482 15.53 -3.46 16.80
C ILE A 482 16.59 -3.95 15.80
N ASP A 483 17.84 -4.11 16.24
CA ASP A 483 18.92 -4.54 15.35
C ASP A 483 18.67 -5.94 14.75
N PHE A 484 18.23 -6.89 15.58
CA PHE A 484 17.92 -8.24 15.15
C PHE A 484 16.88 -8.25 14.03
N ALA A 485 15.82 -7.44 14.13
CA ALA A 485 14.78 -7.36 13.11
C ALA A 485 15.30 -6.90 11.73
N PHE A 486 16.47 -6.27 11.65
CA PHE A 486 17.14 -5.88 10.40
C PHE A 486 18.30 -6.80 9.99
N SER A 487 18.61 -7.83 10.78
CA SER A 487 19.50 -8.92 10.36
C SER A 487 18.82 -9.83 9.34
N GLU A 488 19.58 -10.59 8.54
CA GLU A 488 19.03 -11.56 7.59
C GLU A 488 18.13 -12.60 8.28
N GLN A 489 18.60 -13.16 9.40
CA GLN A 489 17.84 -14.13 10.19
C GLN A 489 16.57 -13.51 10.78
N GLY A 490 16.66 -12.30 11.33
CA GLY A 490 15.51 -11.63 11.91
C GLY A 490 14.47 -11.22 10.87
N GLN A 491 14.88 -10.77 9.68
CA GLN A 491 13.92 -10.48 8.60
C GLN A 491 13.14 -11.73 8.17
N ILE A 492 13.80 -12.89 8.10
CA ILE A 492 13.12 -14.16 7.84
C ILE A 492 12.19 -14.52 8.99
N LEU A 493 12.67 -14.57 10.24
CA LEU A 493 11.84 -14.94 11.39
C LEU A 493 10.63 -14.00 11.56
N MET A 494 10.84 -12.69 11.48
CA MET A 494 9.80 -11.67 11.65
C MET A 494 8.79 -11.63 10.49
N SER A 495 9.07 -12.28 9.37
CA SER A 495 8.14 -12.41 8.25
C SER A 495 7.47 -13.79 8.20
N TYR A 496 8.27 -14.85 8.21
CA TYR A 496 7.88 -16.24 7.97
C TYR A 496 7.49 -17.00 9.24
N GLY A 497 7.87 -16.50 10.41
CA GLY A 497 7.81 -17.25 11.66
C GLY A 497 8.98 -18.22 11.82
N PRO A 498 8.96 -19.06 12.87
CA PRO A 498 10.01 -20.02 13.15
C PRO A 498 10.21 -21.06 12.04
N ASP A 499 11.36 -21.74 12.06
CA ASP A 499 11.76 -22.78 11.09
C ASP A 499 10.69 -23.84 10.81
N ALA A 500 9.85 -24.19 11.79
CA ALA A 500 8.76 -25.15 11.63
C ALA A 500 7.72 -24.74 10.57
N PHE A 501 7.62 -23.44 10.30
CA PHE A 501 6.69 -22.88 9.33
C PHE A 501 7.31 -22.72 7.92
N ILE A 502 8.59 -23.06 7.76
CA ILE A 502 9.38 -22.89 6.53
C ILE A 502 9.75 -24.27 5.98
N LYS A 503 9.67 -24.43 4.65
CA LYS A 503 10.01 -25.67 3.98
C LYS A 503 11.53 -25.88 3.96
N LYS A 504 11.97 -27.08 4.32
CA LYS A 504 13.38 -27.47 4.35
C LYS A 504 13.68 -28.64 3.42
N ASN A 505 14.89 -28.64 2.87
CA ASN A 505 15.50 -29.80 2.23
C ASN A 505 15.89 -30.85 3.28
N GLU A 506 16.23 -32.06 2.83
CA GLU A 506 16.69 -33.15 3.71
C GLU A 506 17.96 -32.79 4.52
N ASP A 507 18.79 -31.88 4.00
CA ASP A 507 20.01 -31.40 4.67
C ASP A 507 19.76 -30.28 5.71
N GLY A 508 18.49 -29.86 5.88
CA GLY A 508 18.09 -28.82 6.82
C GLY A 508 18.16 -27.39 6.29
N SER A 509 18.66 -27.17 5.07
CA SER A 509 18.61 -25.87 4.39
C SER A 509 17.19 -25.53 3.94
N TYR A 510 16.89 -24.24 3.76
CA TYR A 510 15.58 -23.83 3.21
C TYR A 510 15.45 -24.21 1.75
N VAL A 511 14.26 -24.67 1.37
CA VAL A 511 13.84 -24.64 -0.03
C VAL A 511 13.63 -23.17 -0.39
N THR A 512 14.23 -22.70 -1.49
CA THR A 512 14.11 -21.31 -1.94
C THR A 512 13.44 -21.19 -3.29
N PHE A 513 12.94 -19.99 -3.59
CA PHE A 513 12.49 -19.58 -4.92
C PHE A 513 12.96 -18.15 -5.21
N ASN A 514 13.11 -17.81 -6.49
CA ASN A 514 13.48 -16.46 -6.88
C ASN A 514 12.29 -15.50 -6.78
N PHE A 515 12.44 -14.42 -6.02
CA PHE A 515 11.48 -13.33 -5.93
C PHE A 515 12.22 -12.00 -6.06
N ASN A 516 11.87 -11.20 -7.07
CA ASN A 516 12.52 -9.92 -7.37
C ASN A 516 14.06 -10.01 -7.41
N GLY A 517 14.61 -11.07 -8.01
CA GLY A 517 16.05 -11.26 -8.15
C GLY A 517 16.77 -11.77 -6.91
N LYS A 518 16.05 -12.12 -5.83
CA LYS A 518 16.62 -12.70 -4.60
C LYS A 518 16.04 -14.08 -4.33
N GLU A 519 16.87 -14.99 -3.82
CA GLU A 519 16.40 -16.28 -3.32
C GLU A 519 15.71 -16.09 -1.97
N MET A 520 14.45 -16.50 -1.87
CA MET A 520 13.62 -16.34 -0.68
C MET A 520 13.07 -17.69 -0.21
N PRO A 521 12.88 -17.93 1.09
CA PRO A 521 12.37 -19.20 1.59
C PRO A 521 10.95 -19.53 1.10
N VAL A 522 10.71 -20.81 0.86
CA VAL A 522 9.39 -21.37 0.59
C VAL A 522 8.71 -21.74 1.91
N ILE A 523 7.45 -21.37 2.09
CA ILE A 523 6.68 -21.76 3.29
C ILE A 523 6.39 -23.26 3.30
N ALA A 524 6.29 -23.86 4.49
CA ALA A 524 5.95 -25.27 4.60
C ALA A 524 4.52 -25.56 4.10
N ASP A 525 4.30 -26.76 3.57
CA ASP A 525 2.98 -27.15 3.03
C ASP A 525 1.91 -27.13 4.14
N ALA A 526 2.28 -27.49 5.39
CA ALA A 526 1.42 -27.38 6.56
C ALA A 526 1.06 -25.92 6.90
N THR A 527 2.02 -24.99 6.78
CA THR A 527 1.78 -23.55 6.97
C THR A 527 0.79 -23.02 5.94
N TYR A 528 0.92 -23.43 4.68
CA TYR A 528 0.00 -23.01 3.63
C TYR A 528 -1.42 -23.56 3.87
N ALA A 529 -1.54 -24.84 4.24
CA ALA A 529 -2.82 -25.44 4.58
C ALA A 529 -3.47 -24.75 5.79
N GLU A 530 -2.68 -24.43 6.83
CA GLU A 530 -3.15 -23.75 8.02
C GLU A 530 -3.64 -22.32 7.74
N LEU A 531 -2.97 -21.59 6.85
CA LEU A 531 -3.40 -20.26 6.41
C LEU A 531 -4.80 -20.29 5.78
N TRP A 532 -5.13 -21.35 5.03
CA TRP A 532 -6.49 -21.52 4.48
C TRP A 532 -7.50 -21.92 5.54
N ASP A 533 -7.16 -22.89 6.40
CA ASP A 533 -8.01 -23.34 7.51
C ASP A 533 -8.39 -22.18 8.46
N LYS A 534 -7.40 -21.40 8.89
CA LYS A 534 -7.56 -20.42 9.96
C LYS A 534 -7.90 -19.02 9.49
N ALA A 535 -7.47 -18.64 8.28
CA ALA A 535 -7.60 -17.28 7.77
C ALA A 535 -8.21 -17.19 6.36
N SER A 536 -8.73 -18.29 5.80
CA SER A 536 -9.36 -18.32 4.47
C SER A 536 -8.48 -17.71 3.39
N GLY A 537 -7.19 -18.01 3.44
CA GLY A 537 -6.21 -17.50 2.47
C GLY A 537 -5.70 -16.09 2.77
N ASN A 538 -6.24 -15.39 3.78
CA ASN A 538 -5.80 -14.04 4.13
C ASN A 538 -4.46 -14.07 4.87
N TYR A 539 -3.39 -13.76 4.15
CA TYR A 539 -2.02 -13.78 4.67
C TYR A 539 -1.83 -12.85 5.88
N THR A 540 -2.28 -11.60 5.78
CA THR A 540 -2.03 -10.60 6.84
C THR A 540 -2.73 -10.97 8.14
N ASN A 541 -3.94 -11.54 8.06
CA ASN A 541 -4.62 -12.08 9.23
C ASN A 541 -3.83 -13.25 9.79
N TYR A 542 -3.45 -14.23 8.95
CA TYR A 542 -2.70 -15.41 9.36
C TYR A 542 -1.40 -15.05 10.12
N ALA A 543 -0.56 -14.25 9.47
CA ALA A 543 0.74 -13.82 9.98
C ALA A 543 0.63 -13.11 11.33
N ARG A 544 -0.28 -12.14 11.47
CA ARG A 544 -0.40 -11.34 12.69
C ARG A 544 -1.13 -12.05 13.81
N GLN A 545 -2.20 -12.78 13.52
CA GLN A 545 -3.08 -13.35 14.55
C GLN A 545 -2.59 -14.69 15.07
N TRP A 546 -1.91 -15.51 14.25
CA TRP A 546 -1.44 -16.84 14.64
C TRP A 546 0.08 -16.91 14.79
N LEU A 547 0.86 -16.53 13.76
CA LEU A 547 2.33 -16.59 13.85
C LEU A 547 2.91 -15.53 14.80
N GLY A 548 2.26 -14.36 14.87
CA GLY A 548 2.80 -13.17 15.52
C GLY A 548 3.87 -12.46 14.68
N SER A 549 4.01 -12.83 13.41
CA SER A 549 4.93 -12.20 12.47
C SER A 549 4.30 -10.94 11.85
N THR A 550 5.08 -10.15 11.12
CA THR A 550 4.65 -8.90 10.46
C THR A 550 4.09 -7.83 11.42
N LEU A 551 4.55 -7.85 12.67
CA LEU A 551 4.24 -6.86 13.70
C LEU A 551 5.41 -5.88 13.84
N SER A 552 5.25 -4.69 13.25
CA SER A 552 6.31 -3.68 13.12
C SER A 552 7.56 -4.22 12.39
N PHE A 553 8.52 -3.36 12.05
CA PHE A 553 9.72 -3.70 11.24
C PHE A 553 9.45 -4.11 9.77
N ALA A 554 10.47 -4.64 9.09
CA ALA A 554 10.42 -4.92 7.66
C ALA A 554 9.73 -6.27 7.35
N LYS A 555 8.55 -6.23 6.75
CA LYS A 555 7.85 -7.40 6.21
C LYS A 555 8.39 -7.81 4.83
N SER A 556 8.63 -9.11 4.65
CA SER A 556 8.96 -9.71 3.37
C SER A 556 7.72 -10.01 2.52
N GLN A 557 7.72 -9.50 1.28
CA GLN A 557 6.64 -9.72 0.30
C GLN A 557 6.65 -11.09 -0.35
N ALA A 558 7.78 -11.79 -0.28
CA ALA A 558 7.88 -13.14 -0.84
C ALA A 558 6.92 -14.13 -0.14
N PHE A 559 6.59 -13.93 1.15
CA PHE A 559 5.57 -14.74 1.82
C PHE A 559 4.16 -14.35 1.34
N GLU A 560 3.81 -13.05 1.32
CA GLU A 560 2.51 -12.58 0.80
C GLU A 560 2.27 -13.09 -0.63
N TYR A 561 3.31 -13.06 -1.48
CA TYR A 561 3.27 -13.59 -2.83
C TYR A 561 2.93 -15.08 -2.86
N GLN A 562 3.59 -15.91 -2.05
CA GLN A 562 3.29 -17.35 -1.98
C GLN A 562 1.83 -17.63 -1.62
N CYS A 563 1.25 -16.80 -0.74
CA CYS A 563 -0.15 -16.85 -0.30
C CYS A 563 -1.15 -16.20 -1.27
N THR A 564 -0.68 -15.62 -2.37
CA THR A 564 -1.55 -15.00 -3.37
C THR A 564 -2.16 -16.08 -4.26
N HIS A 565 -3.47 -15.98 -4.51
CA HIS A 565 -4.19 -16.90 -5.40
C HIS A 565 -3.56 -16.93 -6.80
N ALA A 566 -3.69 -18.04 -7.54
CA ALA A 566 -3.05 -18.21 -8.86
C ALA A 566 -3.41 -17.08 -9.84
N VAL A 567 -4.69 -16.68 -9.89
CA VAL A 567 -5.15 -15.53 -10.68
C VAL A 567 -4.51 -14.22 -10.22
N GLY A 568 -4.38 -14.01 -8.91
CA GLY A 568 -3.69 -12.84 -8.38
C GLY A 568 -2.20 -12.81 -8.71
N LYS A 569 -1.54 -13.97 -8.78
CA LYS A 569 -0.14 -14.09 -9.22
C LYS A 569 0.01 -13.79 -10.71
N GLU A 570 -0.95 -14.20 -11.54
CA GLU A 570 -0.96 -13.85 -12.96
C GLU A 570 -1.03 -12.33 -13.16
N GLY A 571 -2.02 -11.67 -12.53
CA GLY A 571 -2.17 -10.22 -12.61
C GLY A 571 -0.95 -9.47 -12.08
N ALA A 572 -0.52 -9.77 -10.85
CA ALA A 572 0.67 -9.14 -10.27
C ALA A 572 1.94 -9.41 -11.09
N GLY A 573 2.08 -10.60 -11.68
CA GLY A 573 3.20 -10.93 -12.56
C GLY A 573 3.28 -10.00 -13.77
N LYS A 574 2.13 -9.69 -14.40
CA LYS A 574 2.06 -8.73 -15.51
C LYS A 574 2.56 -7.35 -15.08
N LEU A 575 2.08 -6.84 -13.93
CA LEU A 575 2.52 -5.55 -13.39
C LEU A 575 4.02 -5.56 -13.03
N SER A 576 4.53 -6.63 -12.42
CA SER A 576 5.94 -6.77 -12.08
C SER A 576 6.84 -6.72 -13.31
N VAL A 577 6.45 -7.38 -14.41
CA VAL A 577 7.16 -7.32 -15.69
C VAL A 577 7.15 -5.88 -16.24
N ALA A 578 6.01 -5.20 -16.20
CA ALA A 578 5.89 -3.83 -16.69
C ALA A 578 6.70 -2.82 -15.88
N ILE A 579 6.77 -2.98 -14.56
CA ILE A 579 7.66 -2.20 -13.68
C ILE A 579 9.12 -2.48 -14.02
N ALA A 580 9.52 -3.75 -14.15
CA ALA A 580 10.90 -4.15 -14.45
C ALA A 580 11.38 -3.63 -15.82
N LEU A 581 10.47 -3.54 -16.80
CA LEU A 581 10.74 -2.98 -18.12
C LEU A 581 10.55 -1.45 -18.21
N GLY A 582 10.14 -0.80 -17.12
CA GLY A 582 10.00 0.66 -17.03
C GLY A 582 8.76 1.26 -17.71
N THR A 583 7.77 0.44 -18.09
CA THR A 583 6.52 0.92 -18.71
C THR A 583 5.47 1.35 -17.68
N ILE A 584 5.63 0.93 -16.42
CA ILE A 584 4.97 1.51 -15.25
C ILE A 584 6.03 2.24 -14.43
N LYS A 585 5.84 3.54 -14.22
CA LYS A 585 6.67 4.36 -13.34
C LYS A 585 6.01 4.52 -11.96
N HIS A 586 6.80 4.92 -10.97
CA HIS A 586 6.34 5.12 -9.59
C HIS A 586 7.27 6.11 -8.86
N PRO A 587 6.88 6.66 -7.69
CA PRO A 587 7.83 7.33 -6.82
C PRO A 587 8.94 6.35 -6.40
N GLU A 588 10.18 6.77 -6.55
CA GLU A 588 11.34 6.00 -6.12
C GLU A 588 11.59 6.21 -4.63
N LEU A 589 12.08 5.16 -3.97
CA LEU A 589 12.56 5.25 -2.60
C LEU A 589 13.96 5.90 -2.53
N ALA A 590 14.13 7.04 -3.20
CA ALA A 590 15.37 7.79 -3.32
C ALA A 590 15.07 9.29 -3.49
N ILE A 591 16.09 10.12 -3.27
CA ILE A 591 16.09 11.49 -3.81
C ILE A 591 16.61 11.40 -5.24
N THR A 592 15.74 11.71 -6.19
CA THR A 592 15.93 11.48 -7.63
C THR A 592 16.44 12.73 -8.35
N GLU A 593 17.08 12.55 -9.51
CA GLU A 593 17.54 13.68 -10.34
C GLU A 593 16.37 14.54 -10.83
N ASN A 594 15.27 13.90 -11.22
CA ASN A 594 13.98 14.57 -11.40
C ASN A 594 13.20 14.45 -10.09
N PRO A 595 13.05 15.53 -9.28
CA PRO A 595 12.43 15.48 -7.97
C PRO A 595 10.97 15.00 -7.98
N TRP A 596 10.29 15.08 -9.13
CA TRP A 596 8.94 14.58 -9.28
C TRP A 596 8.82 13.10 -8.93
N TYR A 597 9.86 12.30 -9.20
CA TYR A 597 9.91 10.88 -8.86
C TYR A 597 10.36 10.60 -7.42
N THR A 598 10.67 11.61 -6.60
CA THR A 598 11.07 11.40 -5.20
C THR A 598 9.85 11.05 -4.35
N SER A 599 9.91 9.95 -3.60
CA SER A 599 8.89 9.63 -2.59
C SER A 599 8.92 10.66 -1.46
N VAL A 600 7.75 11.14 -1.04
CA VAL A 600 7.63 12.01 0.15
C VAL A 600 8.01 11.21 1.41
N PRO A 601 8.91 11.74 2.27
CA PRO A 601 9.21 11.13 3.55
C PRO A 601 7.98 11.07 4.46
N THR A 602 7.80 9.94 5.15
CA THR A 602 6.66 9.76 6.07
C THR A 602 6.77 10.55 7.37
N VAL A 603 7.97 11.07 7.65
CA VAL A 603 8.20 12.06 8.70
C VAL A 603 8.81 13.29 8.05
N LEU A 604 8.22 14.44 8.37
CA LEU A 604 8.81 15.75 8.13
C LEU A 604 9.14 16.33 9.49
N PRO A 605 10.42 16.66 9.79
CA PRO A 605 10.89 17.09 11.11
C PRO A 605 10.47 18.53 11.39
N ASN A 606 9.16 18.73 11.58
CA ASN A 606 8.59 19.98 12.03
C ASN A 606 9.10 20.31 13.44
N THR A 607 9.35 21.59 13.71
CA THR A 607 9.68 22.02 15.08
C THR A 607 8.44 21.91 15.97
N LYS A 608 8.63 21.88 17.30
CA LYS A 608 7.49 21.90 18.23
C LYS A 608 6.53 23.07 17.94
N GLN A 609 7.05 24.26 17.71
CA GLN A 609 6.23 25.44 17.41
C GLN A 609 5.43 25.24 16.11
N GLU A 610 6.02 24.65 15.08
CA GLU A 610 5.31 24.35 13.83
C GLU A 610 4.23 23.28 14.04
N ASN A 611 4.50 22.23 14.82
CA ASN A 611 3.49 21.22 15.18
C ASN A 611 2.32 21.83 15.97
N ASP A 612 2.61 22.69 16.95
CA ASP A 612 1.59 23.39 17.73
C ASP A 612 0.71 24.28 16.82
N MET A 613 1.30 24.91 15.79
CA MET A 613 0.54 25.66 14.77
C MET A 613 -0.31 24.74 13.88
N ILE A 614 0.25 23.64 13.40
CA ILE A 614 -0.46 22.65 12.56
C ILE A 614 -1.65 22.05 13.31
N ALA A 615 -1.49 21.75 14.60
CA ALA A 615 -2.56 21.23 15.44
C ALA A 615 -3.75 22.21 15.54
N GLY A 616 -3.52 23.51 15.37
CA GLY A 616 -4.57 24.53 15.27
C GLY A 616 -5.35 24.49 13.96
N TYR A 617 -4.80 23.92 12.88
CA TYR A 617 -5.43 23.80 11.55
C TYR A 617 -6.36 22.58 11.47
N SER A 618 -7.32 22.52 12.39
CA SER A 618 -8.14 21.33 12.62
C SER A 618 -9.01 20.93 11.42
N GLU A 619 -9.43 21.87 10.58
CA GLU A 619 -10.32 21.60 9.44
C GLU A 619 -9.73 20.59 8.45
N LEU A 620 -8.44 20.70 8.12
CA LEU A 620 -7.78 19.75 7.24
C LEU A 620 -7.83 18.32 7.82
N THR A 621 -7.68 18.19 9.13
CA THR A 621 -7.67 16.90 9.83
C THR A 621 -9.06 16.31 10.01
N THR A 622 -10.08 17.17 10.16
CA THR A 622 -11.46 16.74 10.41
C THR A 622 -12.23 16.48 9.11
N LYS A 623 -12.01 17.30 8.07
CA LYS A 623 -12.74 17.25 6.80
C LYS A 623 -12.10 16.33 5.74
N TYR A 624 -10.84 15.93 5.91
CA TYR A 624 -10.14 14.96 5.02
C TYR A 624 -9.75 13.68 5.76
N ASN A 625 -10.59 13.25 6.70
CA ASN A 625 -10.31 12.16 7.60
C ASN A 625 -10.75 10.82 7.00
N SER A 626 -9.81 9.89 6.85
CA SER A 626 -10.10 8.57 6.26
C SER A 626 -10.57 7.52 7.29
N ALA A 627 -10.71 7.86 8.57
CA ALA A 627 -11.14 6.89 9.57
C ALA A 627 -12.62 6.53 9.43
N LYS A 628 -13.00 5.33 9.88
CA LYS A 628 -14.39 4.85 9.89
C LYS A 628 -15.30 5.85 10.62
N GLY A 629 -16.42 6.22 9.97
CA GLY A 629 -17.41 7.16 10.51
C GLY A 629 -16.97 8.63 10.56
N LYS A 630 -15.86 8.99 9.88
CA LYS A 630 -15.42 10.38 9.71
C LYS A 630 -15.69 10.87 8.28
N GLN A 631 -15.57 12.17 8.07
CA GLN A 631 -15.81 12.83 6.79
C GLN A 631 -14.52 12.91 5.96
N ASN A 632 -14.65 12.68 4.65
CA ASN A 632 -13.62 13.02 3.69
C ASN A 632 -14.23 13.79 2.51
N LEU A 633 -13.87 15.06 2.35
CA LEU A 633 -14.43 15.93 1.32
C LEU A 633 -14.15 15.47 -0.11
N PHE A 634 -13.10 14.69 -0.37
CA PHE A 634 -12.91 14.09 -1.68
C PHE A 634 -13.92 12.99 -1.97
N VAL A 635 -14.32 12.20 -0.97
CA VAL A 635 -15.42 11.23 -1.10
C VAL A 635 -16.74 11.99 -1.30
N ASP A 636 -16.97 13.05 -0.52
CA ASP A 636 -18.18 13.88 -0.66
C ASP A 636 -18.27 14.51 -2.06
N GLN A 637 -17.15 14.95 -2.64
CA GLN A 637 -17.09 15.48 -4.01
C GLN A 637 -17.49 14.42 -5.05
N ILE A 638 -17.07 13.16 -4.89
CA ILE A 638 -17.49 12.07 -5.79
C ILE A 638 -19.01 11.85 -5.67
N VAL A 639 -19.55 11.87 -4.46
CA VAL A 639 -20.96 11.54 -4.19
C VAL A 639 -21.91 12.67 -4.59
N ALA A 640 -21.60 13.89 -4.16
CA ALA A 640 -22.51 15.03 -4.22
C ALA A 640 -22.07 16.12 -5.22
N GLY A 641 -20.89 15.98 -5.85
CA GLY A 641 -20.30 17.04 -6.66
C GLY A 641 -19.96 18.27 -5.81
N TYR A 642 -20.01 19.45 -6.43
CA TYR A 642 -19.72 20.74 -5.78
C TYR A 642 -20.86 21.23 -4.88
N ALA A 643 -21.27 20.42 -3.91
CA ALA A 643 -22.38 20.70 -2.99
C ALA A 643 -21.96 21.45 -1.71
N VAL A 644 -20.66 21.56 -1.44
CA VAL A 644 -20.12 22.20 -0.23
C VAL A 644 -20.03 23.70 -0.43
N GLU A 645 -20.53 24.48 0.55
CA GLU A 645 -20.51 25.95 0.50
C GLU A 645 -19.06 26.47 0.36
N GLY A 646 -18.83 27.35 -0.62
CA GLY A 646 -17.50 27.88 -0.94
C GLY A 646 -16.64 26.96 -1.83
N MET A 647 -17.14 25.79 -2.20
CA MET A 647 -16.47 24.79 -3.04
C MET A 647 -17.33 24.47 -4.28
N GLY A 648 -17.77 25.51 -5.00
CA GLY A 648 -18.72 25.43 -6.13
C GLY A 648 -18.12 24.99 -7.48
N SER A 649 -16.79 24.89 -7.55
CA SER A 649 -16.01 24.51 -8.73
C SER A 649 -14.63 24.01 -8.29
N ALA A 650 -13.83 23.46 -9.22
CA ALA A 650 -12.48 22.99 -8.92
C ALA A 650 -11.58 24.11 -8.37
N ASP A 651 -11.60 25.28 -9.03
CA ASP A 651 -10.84 26.47 -8.62
C ASP A 651 -11.29 26.99 -7.25
N GLU A 652 -12.60 27.10 -7.03
CA GLU A 652 -13.14 27.56 -5.74
C GLU A 652 -12.80 26.58 -4.62
N SER A 653 -12.89 25.27 -4.88
CA SER A 653 -12.57 24.22 -3.91
C SER A 653 -11.12 24.27 -3.47
N ALA A 654 -10.20 24.29 -4.43
CA ALA A 654 -8.76 24.42 -4.18
C ALA A 654 -8.44 25.71 -3.42
N ALA A 655 -9.04 26.83 -3.84
CA ALA A 655 -8.85 28.13 -3.20
C ALA A 655 -9.42 28.16 -1.78
N TYR A 656 -10.56 27.53 -1.54
CA TYR A 656 -11.22 27.46 -0.23
C TYR A 656 -10.36 26.69 0.77
N VAL A 657 -9.82 25.52 0.39
CA VAL A 657 -8.89 24.78 1.25
C VAL A 657 -7.63 25.60 1.53
N ALA A 658 -7.07 26.25 0.51
CA ALA A 658 -5.86 27.03 0.66
C ALA A 658 -6.02 28.25 1.58
N LYS A 659 -7.17 28.94 1.51
CA LYS A 659 -7.42 30.22 2.21
C LYS A 659 -8.19 30.06 3.51
N GLU A 660 -9.28 29.31 3.49
CA GLU A 660 -10.24 29.21 4.60
C GLU A 660 -9.84 28.08 5.56
N MET A 661 -9.33 26.96 5.05
CA MET A 661 -8.91 25.81 5.88
C MET A 661 -7.44 25.83 6.31
N SER A 662 -6.77 26.98 6.21
CA SER A 662 -5.33 27.13 6.53
C SER A 662 -4.39 26.24 5.71
N GLY A 663 -4.82 25.76 4.53
CA GLY A 663 -4.03 24.87 3.67
C GLY A 663 -2.69 25.49 3.25
N LYS A 664 -2.67 26.79 2.94
CA LYS A 664 -1.44 27.48 2.51
C LYS A 664 -0.42 27.56 3.65
N GLN A 665 -0.89 27.86 4.86
CA GLN A 665 -0.05 27.91 6.05
C GLN A 665 0.48 26.53 6.37
N TYR A 666 -0.37 25.50 6.38
CA TYR A 666 0.04 24.11 6.55
C TYR A 666 1.16 23.71 5.56
N LEU A 667 0.97 23.95 4.26
CA LEU A 667 1.95 23.59 3.23
C LEU A 667 3.27 24.33 3.42
N MET A 668 3.24 25.61 3.79
CA MET A 668 4.45 26.38 4.11
C MET A 668 5.22 25.77 5.30
N LEU A 669 4.53 25.28 6.34
CA LEU A 669 5.18 24.62 7.48
C LEU A 669 5.81 23.29 7.06
N LYS A 670 5.13 22.52 6.21
CA LYS A 670 5.66 21.27 5.66
C LYS A 670 6.85 21.49 4.73
N GLN A 671 6.80 22.50 3.86
CA GLN A 671 7.93 22.89 3.00
C GLN A 671 9.16 23.22 3.83
N ARG A 672 9.04 24.02 4.89
CA ARG A 672 10.19 24.36 5.76
C ARG A 672 10.82 23.12 6.42
N ALA A 673 10.01 22.13 6.79
CA ALA A 673 10.52 20.88 7.32
C ALA A 673 11.20 20.02 6.25
N TRP A 674 10.67 20.03 5.03
CA TRP A 674 11.28 19.38 3.89
C TRP A 674 12.63 20.01 3.52
N ASP A 675 12.72 21.33 3.44
CA ASP A 675 13.98 22.05 3.16
C ASP A 675 15.08 21.68 4.17
N ARG A 676 14.75 21.65 5.47
CA ARG A 676 15.68 21.22 6.53
C ARG A 676 16.14 19.78 6.35
N LEU A 677 15.22 18.89 5.94
CA LEU A 677 15.51 17.48 5.74
C LEU A 677 16.41 17.26 4.51
N GLN A 678 16.20 18.00 3.43
CA GLN A 678 17.09 18.01 2.27
C GLN A 678 18.48 18.54 2.62
N GLU A 679 18.57 19.65 3.35
CA GLU A 679 19.87 20.20 3.80
C GLU A 679 20.63 19.20 4.69
N TYR A 680 19.92 18.53 5.60
CA TYR A 680 20.49 17.47 6.42
C TYR A 680 21.04 16.32 5.57
N TYR A 681 20.29 15.87 4.56
CA TYR A 681 20.73 14.81 3.66
C TYR A 681 22.00 15.16 2.88
N LEU A 682 22.09 16.39 2.37
CA LEU A 682 23.26 16.87 1.63
C LEU A 682 24.52 16.97 2.50
N ASN A 683 24.36 17.01 3.82
CA ASN A 683 25.47 17.03 4.78
C ASN A 683 25.76 15.66 5.39
N LEU A 684 24.81 14.70 5.34
CA LEU A 684 25.02 13.29 5.68
C LEU A 684 25.87 12.55 4.64
N SER A 685 25.77 12.95 3.38
CA SER A 685 26.44 12.32 2.22
C SER A 685 27.86 12.82 1.98
N LYS A 686 28.40 13.67 2.87
CA LYS A 686 29.78 14.15 2.91
C LYS A 686 30.49 13.54 4.11
#